data_AF-A0A2H0SA81-F1
#
_entry.id   AF-A0A2H0SA81-F1
#
_cell.length_a   1.000
_cell.length_b   1.000
_cell.length_c   1.000
_cell.angle_alpha   90.00
_cell.angle_beta   90.00
_cell.angle_gamma   90.00
#
_symmetry.space_group_name_H-M   'P 1'
#
loop_
_entity.id
_entity.type
_entity.pdbx_description
1 polymer ?
#
loop_
_entity_poly.entity_id
_entity_poly.type
_entity_poly.pdbx_seq_one_letter_code
_entity_poly.pdbx_strand_id
1 'polypeptide(L)'
;MAKQVKREAPKPKKDEKKEAYGAAQITVLEGLDPVRKRPGMYIGNTAKEGLHHLVWEVVDNSIDEAMAGHATEIFITLLPDSTVSVSDNGRGIPVDKHPGVKVSALEVVLTKLHAGGKFGQGGYKVSGGLHGVGVSVVNALSETVRAEVKREGKLWVQEYKRGKPLHAVKAVGNARGTGTTITFKPDDQIFTTLEFDWNYILDHLRQQAYLTKGIKLIIRDERTENEQEYGFYFEGGIASYIKHINRHHEPKHEHVFYIEKELDNVNVEVAFQYVDDYNENVFSFANNIHTIEGGSHMVGFRTALTRTLNAYARNKGFVKEKDDNLQGEDTREGLTGIVSVKVMDPQFEGQTKAKLGNEEVRPAVDTVFSDSLAIWMEEHPREAEAIIGKALLAAQARKAARAARDTVLRKGALDGFALPGKLADCSSKDPSECELYIVEGDSAGGCFSGDTKVALADGRNIAFKDLVSEHERGKQNYCYTAQADGTIGVALIAHPRVTRRNAEVVNVVLDTGEEITCTPDHKFMLRDGSYKEARHLSADDSLMPLRKKISKIGGRITIEGYEMVLNPATHKWIFTHLLSDRYNLANRVYRAEDGEHRHHKDFNKRNNNPDNLARISKEEHLQLHSDILEKTLHRPDIKEKTRRIRQTPEFREKMSSTMSHPKMRAMLSERAKKQWEDDTYKAYMVKKFLEFYCSNAEYRVKNKKLLDQAQQEYWSDKRNRADQGKRVMQFFEEYPEKRERLSQIAKEQWDDAALRRWRSEKTKEQWTSEFRAKRKQAYNKTYLNRALSLLHSIYKRKGTVDAREYQNIRLQTNDKTLLRFSTLCERFFGGDDARLVEAAENYNHRITRVELVRETMDVYDLEVSGTHNFALASGVFVHNSAKQGRDRMFQAILPLRGKILNVERARIDKMLANNEIKSLVIALGTNIGEMFNLDDLRYHRIIIMTDADVDGAHIRTLLLTLFFRYFPTMITQGHLYIAQPPLYRVDKGKQFHYAYSDEELDALRIKIEAASPKKEVVATSEEGETITTEARGSINIQRYKGLGEMNPSQLWETTMDPETRLMKQVTMDDAEKANEIFDILMGTEVPARKKFIQTHAKDVKNLDV
;
A
#
# COMPACT_ATOMS: atom_id res chain seq x y z
N MET A 1 -63.04 -13.96 3.92
CA MET A 1 -62.50 -14.70 5.07
C MET A 1 -60.99 -14.55 5.08
N ALA A 2 -60.43 -13.86 6.08
CA ALA A 2 -59.04 -14.02 6.51
C ALA A 2 -58.93 -13.45 7.94
N LYS A 3 -59.08 -14.32 8.94
CA LYS A 3 -58.79 -14.01 10.35
C LYS A 3 -57.26 -14.10 10.54
N GLN A 4 -56.61 -12.95 10.72
CA GLN A 4 -55.30 -12.90 11.35
C GLN A 4 -55.49 -12.87 12.86
N VAL A 5 -54.96 -13.90 13.53
CA VAL A 5 -54.91 -14.01 14.99
C VAL A 5 -53.69 -13.22 15.48
N LYS A 6 -53.96 -12.19 16.27
CA LYS A 6 -53.00 -11.34 16.99
C LYS A 6 -52.22 -12.15 18.03
N ARG A 7 -50.90 -11.95 18.10
CA ARG A 7 -50.07 -12.28 19.27
C ARG A 7 -49.25 -11.06 19.69
N GLU A 8 -49.72 -10.49 20.79
CA GLU A 8 -49.11 -9.72 21.89
C GLU A 8 -47.88 -8.83 21.63
N ALA A 9 -48.11 -7.51 21.79
CA ALA A 9 -47.09 -6.50 22.05
C ALA A 9 -46.89 -6.33 23.58
N PRO A 10 -45.66 -6.01 24.06
CA PRO A 10 -45.40 -5.80 25.48
C PRO A 10 -45.99 -4.46 25.96
N LYS A 11 -46.42 -4.45 27.23
CA LYS A 11 -47.06 -3.32 27.93
C LYS A 11 -46.23 -2.03 27.87
N PRO A 12 -46.87 -0.83 27.91
CA PRO A 12 -46.17 0.44 27.91
C PRO A 12 -45.38 0.61 29.22
N LYS A 13 -44.10 0.99 29.09
CA LYS A 13 -43.32 1.55 30.21
C LYS A 13 -43.92 2.90 30.58
N LYS A 14 -43.98 3.16 31.89
CA LYS A 14 -44.42 4.41 32.52
C LYS A 14 -43.88 5.64 31.79
N ASP A 15 -44.76 6.63 31.62
CA ASP A 15 -44.48 7.95 31.09
C ASP A 15 -43.19 8.55 31.66
N GLU A 16 -42.20 8.72 30.78
CA GLU A 16 -41.13 9.71 30.99
C GLU A 16 -41.78 11.09 30.89
N LYS A 17 -41.66 11.88 31.97
CA LYS A 17 -42.00 13.30 31.95
C LYS A 17 -41.23 13.94 30.79
N LYS A 18 -41.94 14.44 29.79
CA LYS A 18 -41.40 15.43 28.83
C LYS A 18 -40.91 16.63 29.64
N GLU A 19 -39.59 16.81 29.74
CA GLU A 19 -39.03 18.05 30.23
C GLU A 19 -39.37 19.16 29.22
N ALA A 20 -40.20 20.10 29.66
CA ALA A 20 -40.53 21.27 28.87
C ALA A 20 -39.34 22.24 28.91
N TYR A 21 -38.76 22.54 27.75
CA TYR A 21 -37.79 23.62 27.57
C TYR A 21 -38.47 24.95 27.87
N GLY A 22 -38.27 25.46 29.09
CA GLY A 22 -38.82 26.73 29.58
C GLY A 22 -37.73 27.63 30.14
N ALA A 23 -38.09 28.84 30.57
CA ALA A 23 -37.15 29.86 31.04
C ALA A 23 -36.19 29.36 32.15
N ALA A 24 -36.61 28.39 32.98
CA ALA A 24 -35.78 27.81 34.04
C ALA A 24 -34.59 26.95 33.53
N GLN A 25 -34.57 26.56 32.24
CA GLN A 25 -33.43 25.90 31.61
C GLN A 25 -32.43 26.88 30.98
N ILE A 26 -32.71 28.20 31.01
CA ILE A 26 -31.77 29.25 30.61
C ILE A 26 -30.85 29.54 31.81
N THR A 27 -29.62 29.05 31.74
CA THR A 27 -28.59 29.33 32.75
C THR A 27 -27.83 30.60 32.38
N VAL A 28 -27.97 31.65 33.19
CA VAL A 28 -27.14 32.85 33.12
C VAL A 28 -25.87 32.60 33.93
N LEU A 29 -24.71 32.73 33.29
CA LEU A 29 -23.41 32.60 33.95
C LEU A 29 -22.91 34.00 34.33
N GLU A 30 -22.70 34.25 35.62
CA GLU A 30 -22.28 35.54 36.16
C GLU A 30 -20.77 35.58 36.47
N GLY A 31 -20.16 36.76 36.43
CA GLY A 31 -18.75 36.95 36.76
C GLY A 31 -17.81 36.21 35.80
N LEU A 32 -16.95 35.35 36.35
CA LEU A 32 -15.94 34.58 35.60
C LEU A 32 -16.36 33.13 35.29
N ASP A 33 -17.56 32.71 35.71
CA ASP A 33 -18.08 31.37 35.42
C ASP A 33 -18.20 31.06 33.90
N PRO A 34 -18.54 32.02 33.00
CA PRO A 34 -18.52 31.77 31.55
C PRO A 34 -17.16 31.32 31.03
N VAL A 35 -16.08 31.90 31.55
CA VAL A 35 -14.70 31.64 31.13
C VAL A 35 -14.29 30.23 31.52
N ARG A 36 -14.58 29.82 32.75
CA ARG A 36 -14.31 28.46 33.24
C ARG A 36 -15.13 27.40 32.52
N LYS A 37 -16.36 27.72 32.12
CA LYS A 37 -17.24 26.77 31.41
C LYS A 37 -16.84 26.60 29.94
N ARG A 38 -16.28 27.64 29.31
CA ARG A 38 -15.86 27.65 27.90
C ARG A 38 -14.47 28.28 27.72
N PRO A 39 -13.41 27.66 28.26
CA PRO A 39 -12.06 28.23 28.27
C PRO A 39 -11.50 28.47 26.86
N GLY A 40 -11.76 27.57 25.91
CA GLY A 40 -11.26 27.70 24.53
C GLY A 40 -11.71 28.96 23.79
N MET A 41 -12.84 29.58 24.17
CA MET A 41 -13.27 30.85 23.58
C MET A 41 -12.36 32.03 23.97
N TYR A 42 -11.61 31.92 25.07
CA TYR A 42 -10.79 33.00 25.62
C TYR A 42 -9.29 32.77 25.41
N ILE A 43 -8.84 31.51 25.50
CA ILE A 43 -7.41 31.14 25.40
C ILE A 43 -7.13 30.17 24.23
N GLY A 44 -8.09 30.00 23.31
CA GLY A 44 -7.97 29.11 22.15
C GLY A 44 -8.23 27.63 22.47
N ASN A 45 -7.38 27.02 23.28
CA ASN A 45 -7.50 25.61 23.66
C ASN A 45 -7.18 25.39 25.16
N THR A 46 -7.31 24.16 25.66
CA THR A 46 -6.94 23.78 27.04
C THR A 46 -5.72 22.86 27.10
N ALA A 47 -4.95 22.83 26.02
CA ALA A 47 -3.72 22.05 25.88
C ALA A 47 -2.50 22.95 26.13
N LYS A 48 -1.35 22.59 25.54
CA LYS A 48 -0.09 23.29 25.72
C LYS A 48 -0.20 24.78 25.36
N GLU A 49 -0.78 25.13 24.20
CA GLU A 49 -0.82 26.52 23.74
C GLU A 49 -1.66 27.40 24.67
N GLY A 50 -2.84 26.92 25.06
CA GLY A 50 -3.73 27.63 25.99
C GLY A 50 -3.13 27.79 27.39
N LEU A 51 -2.36 26.81 27.87
CA LEU A 51 -1.63 26.91 29.14
C LEU A 51 -0.62 28.06 29.11
N HIS A 52 0.19 28.13 28.05
CA HIS A 52 1.19 29.19 27.87
C HIS A 52 0.54 30.55 27.62
N HIS A 53 -0.65 30.57 27.02
CA HIS A 53 -1.44 31.80 26.85
C HIS A 53 -1.75 32.51 28.17
N LEU A 54 -1.82 31.78 29.29
CA LEU A 54 -1.95 32.42 30.60
C LEU A 54 -0.72 33.25 30.96
N VAL A 55 0.47 32.79 30.59
CA VAL A 55 1.74 33.51 30.82
C VAL A 55 1.78 34.76 29.96
N TRP A 56 1.44 34.63 28.67
CA TRP A 56 1.40 35.76 27.72
C TRP A 56 0.50 36.88 28.23
N GLU A 57 -0.72 36.57 28.67
CA GLU A 57 -1.66 37.58 29.15
C GLU A 57 -1.13 38.38 30.35
N VAL A 58 -0.34 37.77 31.23
CA VAL A 58 0.28 38.50 32.36
C VAL A 58 1.50 39.29 31.89
N VAL A 59 2.37 38.67 31.09
CA VAL A 59 3.58 39.32 30.57
C VAL A 59 3.24 40.52 29.67
N ASP A 60 2.23 40.40 28.80
CA ASP A 60 1.79 41.45 27.90
C ASP A 60 1.27 42.68 28.67
N ASN A 61 0.62 42.48 29.82
CA ASN A 61 0.23 43.59 30.68
C ASN A 61 1.46 44.33 31.26
N SER A 62 2.51 43.60 31.62
CA SER A 62 3.77 44.19 32.07
C SER A 62 4.52 44.87 30.92
N ILE A 63 4.47 44.33 29.70
CA ILE A 63 5.01 44.96 28.49
C ILE A 63 4.24 46.22 28.14
N ASP A 64 2.91 46.25 28.29
CA ASP A 64 2.11 47.46 28.07
C ASP A 64 2.53 48.61 29.00
N GLU A 65 2.91 48.31 30.26
CA GLU A 65 3.51 49.30 31.17
C GLU A 65 4.89 49.78 30.69
N ALA A 66 5.67 48.90 30.06
CA ALA A 66 6.96 49.26 29.48
C ALA A 66 6.81 50.10 28.21
N MET A 67 5.86 49.75 27.33
CA MET A 67 5.51 50.53 26.13
C MET A 67 5.00 51.93 26.49
N ALA A 68 4.31 52.06 27.62
CA ALA A 68 3.92 53.35 28.18
C ALA A 68 5.08 54.14 28.82
N GLY A 69 6.29 53.57 28.86
CA GLY A 69 7.50 54.20 29.39
C GLY A 69 7.63 54.16 30.91
N HIS A 70 6.88 53.29 31.59
CA HIS A 70 6.85 53.22 33.05
C HIS A 70 7.55 52.01 33.65
N ALA A 71 7.72 50.93 32.88
CA ALA A 71 8.49 49.75 33.29
C ALA A 71 9.76 49.61 32.46
N THR A 72 10.82 49.09 33.08
CA THR A 72 12.12 48.82 32.44
C THR A 72 12.58 47.37 32.66
N GLU A 73 12.07 46.69 33.68
CA GLU A 73 12.44 45.33 34.03
C GLU A 73 11.21 44.46 34.28
N ILE A 74 11.17 43.28 33.68
CA ILE A 74 10.15 42.25 33.91
C ILE A 74 10.86 40.94 34.26
N PHE A 75 10.38 40.30 35.33
CA PHE A 75 10.89 39.04 35.85
C PHE A 75 9.81 37.97 35.71
N ILE A 76 10.16 36.83 35.14
CA ILE A 76 9.31 35.66 35.00
C ILE A 76 9.97 34.51 35.74
N THR A 77 9.28 33.88 36.69
CA THR A 77 9.80 32.73 37.43
C THR A 77 8.86 31.55 37.28
N LEU A 78 9.37 30.44 36.77
CA LEU A 78 8.71 29.14 36.80
C LEU A 78 9.05 28.48 38.14
N LEU A 79 8.08 28.44 39.04
CA LEU A 79 8.20 27.88 40.38
C LEU A 79 7.84 26.38 40.35
N PRO A 80 8.23 25.61 41.40
CA PRO A 80 7.71 24.27 41.63
C PRO A 80 6.17 24.22 41.65
N ASP A 81 5.61 23.02 41.50
CA ASP A 81 4.16 22.78 41.47
C ASP A 81 3.39 23.49 40.34
N SER A 82 4.04 23.70 39.19
CA SER A 82 3.46 24.34 38.00
C SER A 82 2.94 25.75 38.26
N THR A 83 3.61 26.49 39.16
CA THR A 83 3.25 27.87 39.49
C THR A 83 4.12 28.83 38.68
N VAL A 84 3.54 29.94 38.21
CA VAL A 84 4.27 30.98 37.47
C VAL A 84 4.12 32.31 38.21
N SER A 85 5.22 33.04 38.33
CA SER A 85 5.26 34.40 38.86
C SER A 85 5.76 35.36 37.80
N VAL A 86 5.03 36.44 37.56
CA VAL A 86 5.45 37.53 36.66
C VAL A 86 5.46 38.82 37.47
N SER A 87 6.60 39.52 37.46
CA SER A 87 6.79 40.78 38.18
C SER A 87 7.32 41.86 37.25
N ASP A 88 6.79 43.07 37.37
CA ASP A 88 7.32 44.27 36.71
C ASP A 88 7.67 45.36 37.72
N ASN A 89 8.41 46.37 37.25
CA ASN A 89 8.71 47.59 37.99
C ASN A 89 7.91 48.82 37.50
N GLY A 90 6.73 48.61 36.91
CA GLY A 90 5.85 49.65 36.39
C GLY A 90 5.16 50.48 37.46
N ARG A 91 4.03 51.12 37.12
CA ARG A 91 3.27 51.98 38.06
C ARG A 91 2.55 51.20 39.16
N GLY A 92 2.25 49.92 38.91
CA GLY A 92 1.43 49.08 39.78
C GLY A 92 -0.08 49.26 39.55
N ILE A 93 -0.84 48.15 39.51
CA ILE A 93 -2.31 48.18 39.33
C ILE A 93 -2.96 49.08 40.41
N PRO A 94 -3.91 49.96 40.07
CA PRO A 94 -4.58 50.80 41.08
C PRO A 94 -5.30 49.98 42.16
N VAL A 95 -5.16 50.40 43.42
CA VAL A 95 -5.71 49.69 44.62
C VAL A 95 -6.82 50.47 45.32
N ASP A 96 -7.05 51.71 44.89
CA ASP A 96 -8.15 52.56 45.33
C ASP A 96 -9.52 51.99 44.92
N LYS A 97 -10.58 52.41 45.61
CA LYS A 97 -11.93 51.93 45.35
C LYS A 97 -12.46 52.48 44.04
N HIS A 98 -12.92 51.61 43.15
CA HIS A 98 -13.51 52.01 41.88
C HIS A 98 -14.84 52.76 42.11
N PRO A 99 -15.04 53.97 41.53
CA PRO A 99 -16.21 54.82 41.80
C PRO A 99 -17.56 54.15 41.57
N GLY A 100 -17.67 53.29 40.54
CA GLY A 100 -18.92 52.60 40.18
C GLY A 100 -19.18 51.28 40.92
N VAL A 101 -18.14 50.52 41.30
CA VAL A 101 -18.28 49.14 41.79
C VAL A 101 -18.00 49.03 43.29
N LYS A 102 -17.44 50.08 43.91
CA LYS A 102 -17.15 50.20 45.35
C LYS A 102 -16.16 49.18 45.94
N VAL A 103 -15.63 48.25 45.15
CA VAL A 103 -14.47 47.40 45.46
C VAL A 103 -13.20 48.01 44.88
N SER A 104 -12.03 47.51 45.30
CA SER A 104 -10.74 48.01 44.79
C SER A 104 -10.61 47.84 43.27
N ALA A 105 -9.91 48.74 42.60
CA ALA A 105 -9.64 48.60 41.16
C ALA A 105 -8.87 47.31 40.84
N LEU A 106 -7.94 46.87 41.70
CA LEU A 106 -7.26 45.57 41.61
C LEU A 106 -8.25 44.41 41.56
N GLU A 107 -9.23 44.40 42.47
CA GLU A 107 -10.28 43.37 42.49
C GLU A 107 -11.17 43.45 41.26
N VAL A 108 -11.52 44.65 40.79
CA VAL A 108 -12.31 44.83 39.58
C VAL A 108 -11.61 44.21 38.36
N VAL A 109 -10.34 44.52 38.15
CA VAL A 109 -9.57 44.06 36.98
C VAL A 109 -9.36 42.54 37.01
N LEU A 110 -9.28 41.92 38.19
CA LEU A 110 -9.09 40.48 38.33
C LEU A 110 -10.39 39.66 38.35
N THR A 111 -11.55 40.27 38.60
CA THR A 111 -12.83 39.55 38.80
C THR A 111 -13.93 39.89 37.80
N LYS A 112 -13.76 40.97 37.01
CA LYS A 112 -14.72 41.37 35.99
C LYS A 112 -14.10 41.34 34.60
N LEU A 113 -14.81 40.70 33.67
CA LEU A 113 -14.51 40.78 32.24
C LEU A 113 -14.71 42.22 31.75
N HIS A 114 -13.90 42.62 30.77
CA HIS A 114 -13.94 43.93 30.14
C HIS A 114 -13.73 45.10 31.13
N ALA A 115 -12.88 44.90 32.13
CA ALA A 115 -12.57 45.90 33.13
C ALA A 115 -11.06 46.20 33.14
N GLY A 116 -10.68 47.42 32.76
CA GLY A 116 -9.28 47.85 32.72
C GLY A 116 -9.12 49.30 32.29
N GLY A 117 -7.95 49.90 32.56
CA GLY A 117 -7.62 51.28 32.17
C GLY A 117 -7.38 51.47 30.66
N LYS A 118 -7.54 50.41 29.86
CA LYS A 118 -7.22 50.35 28.43
C LYS A 118 -8.35 50.82 27.51
N PHE A 119 -9.53 51.13 28.06
CA PHE A 119 -10.72 51.56 27.30
C PHE A 119 -10.97 53.08 27.30
N GLY A 120 -10.13 53.87 27.97
CA GLY A 120 -10.30 55.32 28.07
C GLY A 120 -9.05 56.07 27.57
N GLN A 121 -9.24 57.31 27.10
CA GLN A 121 -8.17 58.15 26.52
C GLN A 121 -7.00 58.51 27.45
N GLY A 122 -7.01 58.09 28.73
CA GLY A 122 -6.05 58.55 29.75
C GLY A 122 -5.12 57.49 30.38
N GLY A 123 -5.34 56.19 30.17
CA GLY A 123 -4.60 55.13 30.89
C GLY A 123 -3.34 54.61 30.19
N TYR A 124 -3.44 54.36 28.88
CA TYR A 124 -2.36 53.91 27.99
C TYR A 124 -2.47 54.63 26.65
N LYS A 125 -1.34 55.12 26.10
CA LYS A 125 -1.32 55.77 24.78
C LYS A 125 -1.33 54.74 23.63
N VAL A 126 -0.71 53.59 23.84
CA VAL A 126 -0.62 52.44 22.92
C VAL A 126 -0.60 51.17 23.79
N SER A 127 -1.38 50.15 23.46
CA SER A 127 -1.41 48.86 24.19
C SER A 127 -1.84 47.71 23.28
N GLY A 128 -1.29 46.51 23.49
CA GLY A 128 -1.73 45.29 22.80
C GLY A 128 -3.01 44.67 23.40
N GLY A 129 -3.30 44.96 24.67
CA GLY A 129 -4.43 44.39 25.40
C GLY A 129 -5.77 45.12 25.19
N LEU A 130 -6.47 44.88 24.09
CA LEU A 130 -7.71 45.62 23.76
C LEU A 130 -8.96 45.28 24.57
N HIS A 131 -9.07 44.06 25.08
CA HIS A 131 -10.37 43.53 25.52
C HIS A 131 -10.62 43.61 27.03
N GLY A 132 -9.62 43.99 27.83
CA GLY A 132 -9.73 44.09 29.30
C GLY A 132 -10.20 42.80 29.98
N VAL A 133 -9.91 41.64 29.39
CA VAL A 133 -10.28 40.31 29.91
C VAL A 133 -9.07 39.48 30.34
N GLY A 134 -7.86 39.80 29.88
CA GLY A 134 -6.65 38.97 30.01
C GLY A 134 -6.38 38.42 31.40
N VAL A 135 -6.01 39.29 32.35
CA VAL A 135 -5.66 38.85 33.71
C VAL A 135 -6.85 38.28 34.49
N SER A 136 -8.08 38.67 34.16
CA SER A 136 -9.29 38.09 34.74
C SER A 136 -9.54 36.65 34.24
N VAL A 137 -9.17 36.34 32.99
CA VAL A 137 -9.17 34.98 32.43
C VAL A 137 -8.11 34.13 33.11
N VAL A 138 -6.90 34.68 33.34
CA VAL A 138 -5.85 34.00 34.13
C VAL A 138 -6.37 33.66 35.52
N ASN A 139 -7.04 34.58 36.20
CA ASN A 139 -7.66 34.33 37.50
C ASN A 139 -8.77 33.28 37.44
N ALA A 140 -9.62 33.32 36.41
CA ALA A 140 -10.68 32.35 36.21
C ALA A 140 -10.14 30.93 36.01
N LEU A 141 -9.09 30.77 35.22
CA LEU A 141 -8.54 29.48 34.78
C LEU A 141 -7.44 28.93 35.71
N SER A 142 -7.14 29.64 36.80
CA SER A 142 -6.18 29.22 37.81
C SER A 142 -6.87 28.64 39.06
N GLU A 143 -6.23 27.67 39.69
CA GLU A 143 -6.62 27.18 41.02
C GLU A 143 -6.46 28.30 42.05
N THR A 144 -5.29 28.94 42.05
CA THR A 144 -4.95 30.07 42.93
C THR A 144 -4.26 31.18 42.14
N VAL A 145 -4.57 32.43 42.52
CA VAL A 145 -3.84 33.63 42.07
C VAL A 145 -3.55 34.51 43.26
N ARG A 146 -2.32 35.04 43.34
CA ARG A 146 -1.90 36.05 44.30
C ARG A 146 -1.39 37.26 43.54
N ALA A 147 -2.01 38.41 43.78
CA ALA A 147 -1.60 39.69 43.23
C ALA A 147 -0.95 40.53 44.33
N GLU A 148 0.27 41.00 44.07
CA GLU A 148 1.04 41.86 44.95
C GLU A 148 1.36 43.18 44.22
N VAL A 149 0.96 44.31 44.80
CA VAL A 149 1.15 45.62 44.19
C VAL A 149 1.98 46.50 45.10
N LYS A 150 3.10 47.00 44.59
CA LYS A 150 3.92 48.03 45.24
C LYS A 150 3.45 49.39 44.73
N ARG A 151 2.78 50.15 45.60
CA ARG A 151 2.25 51.48 45.25
C ARG A 151 2.10 52.33 46.51
N GLU A 152 2.40 53.62 46.41
CA GLU A 152 2.30 54.58 47.52
C GLU A 152 3.12 54.18 48.77
N GLY A 153 4.30 53.58 48.55
CA GLY A 153 5.20 53.14 49.63
C GLY A 153 4.72 51.90 50.42
N LYS A 154 3.63 51.26 49.96
CA LYS A 154 3.03 50.07 50.60
C LYS A 154 3.03 48.88 49.66
N LEU A 155 3.07 47.69 50.26
CA LEU A 155 2.80 46.42 49.59
C LEU A 155 1.34 46.04 49.83
N TRP A 156 0.56 46.01 48.76
CA TRP A 156 -0.84 45.59 48.76
C TRP A 156 -0.94 44.17 48.25
N VAL A 157 -1.75 43.33 48.89
CA VAL A 157 -1.92 41.92 48.51
C VAL A 157 -3.40 41.55 48.43
N GLN A 158 -3.74 40.78 47.40
CA GLN A 158 -5.03 40.10 47.29
C GLN A 158 -4.85 38.70 46.71
N GLU A 159 -5.57 37.73 47.30
CA GLU A 159 -5.51 36.32 46.92
C GLU A 159 -6.88 35.86 46.41
N TYR A 160 -6.85 34.96 45.44
CA TYR A 160 -8.01 34.46 44.74
C TYR A 160 -7.95 32.94 44.64
N LYS A 161 -9.12 32.31 44.63
CA LYS A 161 -9.29 30.88 44.37
C LYS A 161 -10.33 30.71 43.27
N ARG A 162 -9.93 30.16 42.12
CA ARG A 162 -10.82 29.93 40.96
C ARG A 162 -11.64 31.16 40.56
N GLY A 163 -10.97 32.30 40.42
CA GLY A 163 -11.60 33.58 40.06
C GLY A 163 -12.29 34.35 41.18
N LYS A 164 -12.40 33.78 42.40
CA LYS A 164 -13.11 34.42 43.53
C LYS A 164 -12.11 35.01 44.54
N PRO A 165 -12.28 36.29 44.95
CA PRO A 165 -11.40 36.91 45.95
C PRO A 165 -11.63 36.27 47.32
N LEU A 166 -10.55 35.94 48.03
CA LEU A 166 -10.61 35.36 49.38
C LEU A 166 -10.83 36.43 50.46
N HIS A 167 -10.33 37.63 50.22
CA HIS A 167 -10.48 38.79 51.09
C HIS A 167 -10.36 40.09 50.28
N ALA A 168 -10.77 41.21 50.86
CA ALA A 168 -10.54 42.53 50.28
C ALA A 168 -9.03 42.87 50.26
N VAL A 169 -8.62 43.79 49.38
CA VAL A 169 -7.22 44.26 49.29
C VAL A 169 -6.72 44.77 50.64
N LYS A 170 -5.57 44.26 51.08
CA LYS A 170 -4.94 44.61 52.36
C LYS A 170 -3.52 45.11 52.14
N ALA A 171 -3.10 46.13 52.89
CA ALA A 171 -1.70 46.54 52.97
C ALA A 171 -0.99 45.62 53.97
N VAL A 172 0.00 44.86 53.51
CA VAL A 172 0.72 43.85 54.32
C VAL A 172 2.06 44.35 54.85
N GLY A 173 2.55 45.50 54.38
CA GLY A 173 3.79 46.11 54.86
C GLY A 173 4.21 47.33 54.04
N ASN A 174 5.35 47.91 54.42
CA ASN A 174 6.00 48.96 53.64
C ASN A 174 6.83 48.33 52.52
N ALA A 175 6.81 48.92 51.32
CA ALA A 175 7.64 48.49 50.19
C ALA A 175 8.31 49.68 49.52
N ARG A 176 9.53 49.47 49.03
CA ARG A 176 10.26 50.42 48.18
C ARG A 176 9.99 50.12 46.71
N GLY A 177 9.96 51.17 45.90
CA GLY A 177 9.67 51.08 44.46
C GLY A 177 8.18 50.95 44.14
N THR A 178 7.90 50.74 42.86
CA THR A 178 6.56 50.50 42.31
C THR A 178 6.57 49.22 41.47
N GLY A 179 5.39 48.68 41.17
CA GLY A 179 5.24 47.53 40.28
C GLY A 179 4.16 46.56 40.70
N THR A 180 3.90 45.57 39.87
CA THR A 180 2.97 44.48 40.16
C THR A 180 3.66 43.13 40.06
N THR A 181 3.30 42.20 40.94
CA THR A 181 3.65 40.78 40.85
C THR A 181 2.36 39.97 40.82
N ILE A 182 2.18 39.15 39.79
CA ILE A 182 1.07 38.20 39.67
C ILE A 182 1.65 36.80 39.71
N THR A 183 1.29 36.04 40.74
CA THR A 183 1.65 34.64 40.90
C THR A 183 0.40 33.79 40.71
N PHE A 184 0.41 32.82 39.80
CA PHE A 184 -0.75 31.98 39.53
C PHE A 184 -0.37 30.51 39.33
N LYS A 185 -1.29 29.63 39.73
CA LYS A 185 -1.21 28.18 39.51
C LYS A 185 -2.41 27.75 38.64
N PRO A 186 -2.19 27.26 37.40
CA PRO A 186 -3.27 26.83 36.52
C PRO A 186 -4.12 25.70 37.12
N ASP A 187 -5.42 25.64 36.80
CA ASP A 187 -6.35 24.66 37.36
C ASP A 187 -6.27 23.31 36.63
N ASP A 188 -5.93 22.25 37.35
CA ASP A 188 -5.82 20.87 36.86
C ASP A 188 -7.14 20.28 36.35
N GLN A 189 -8.27 20.89 36.71
CA GLN A 189 -9.59 20.51 36.22
C GLN A 189 -9.91 21.03 34.82
N ILE A 190 -9.13 22.00 34.33
CA ILE A 190 -9.36 22.68 33.05
C ILE A 190 -8.32 22.26 32.01
N PHE A 191 -7.05 22.25 32.39
CA PHE A 191 -5.95 21.97 31.45
C PHE A 191 -5.62 20.47 31.39
N THR A 192 -5.31 19.99 30.19
CA THR A 192 -4.88 18.59 29.99
C THR A 192 -3.41 18.37 30.37
N THR A 193 -2.62 19.44 30.41
CA THR A 193 -1.23 19.46 30.86
C THR A 193 -0.99 20.71 31.71
N LEU A 194 -0.11 20.60 32.70
CA LEU A 194 0.34 21.72 33.55
C LEU A 194 1.83 22.00 33.36
N GLU A 195 2.48 21.32 32.41
CA GLU A 195 3.90 21.46 32.17
C GLU A 195 4.19 22.65 31.26
N PHE A 196 4.81 23.68 31.83
CA PHE A 196 5.33 24.82 31.06
C PHE A 196 6.61 24.44 30.31
N ASP A 197 6.63 24.69 29.02
CA ASP A 197 7.77 24.47 28.13
C ASP A 197 8.70 25.69 28.18
N TRP A 198 9.92 25.45 28.67
CA TRP A 198 10.95 26.47 28.82
C TRP A 198 11.33 27.16 27.50
N ASN A 199 11.54 26.39 26.43
CA ASN A 199 11.99 26.94 25.15
C ASN A 199 10.88 27.76 24.50
N TYR A 200 9.64 27.28 24.60
CA TYR A 200 8.48 27.99 24.07
C TYR A 200 8.30 29.37 24.74
N ILE A 201 8.52 29.44 26.07
CA ILE A 201 8.51 30.71 26.81
C ILE A 201 9.68 31.61 26.41
N LEU A 202 10.89 31.05 26.35
CA LEU A 202 12.09 31.80 25.97
C LEU A 202 11.98 32.47 24.60
N ASP A 203 11.46 31.76 23.60
CA ASP A 203 11.40 32.28 22.23
C ASP A 203 10.40 33.42 22.10
N HIS A 204 9.25 33.33 22.77
CA HIS A 204 8.28 34.43 22.82
C HIS A 204 8.82 35.65 23.58
N LEU A 205 9.44 35.45 24.75
CA LEU A 205 10.06 36.55 25.50
C LEU A 205 11.18 37.22 24.70
N ARG A 206 11.98 36.45 23.96
CA ARG A 206 13.00 37.00 23.06
C ARG A 206 12.39 37.92 22.01
N GLN A 207 11.30 37.49 21.38
CA GLN A 207 10.57 38.30 20.39
C GLN A 207 10.06 39.60 21.02
N GLN A 208 9.41 39.52 22.18
CA GLN A 208 8.91 40.70 22.90
C GLN A 208 10.03 41.69 23.29
N ALA A 209 11.20 41.19 23.69
CA ALA A 209 12.36 42.02 24.01
C ALA A 209 12.92 42.77 22.79
N TYR A 210 12.80 42.20 21.58
CA TYR A 210 13.17 42.91 20.35
C TYR A 210 12.15 43.98 19.95
N LEU A 211 10.86 43.72 20.16
CA LEU A 211 9.78 44.64 19.82
C LEU A 211 9.71 45.85 20.78
N THR A 212 10.14 45.66 22.03
CA THR A 212 10.13 46.71 23.06
C THR A 212 11.56 47.11 23.42
N LYS A 213 12.10 48.13 22.73
CA LYS A 213 13.47 48.58 22.92
C LYS A 213 13.79 48.93 24.38
N GLY A 214 14.95 48.48 24.84
CA GLY A 214 15.49 48.87 26.15
C GLY A 214 14.79 48.23 27.35
N ILE A 215 13.90 47.26 27.13
CA ILE A 215 13.34 46.45 28.22
C ILE A 215 14.28 45.31 28.60
N LYS A 216 14.40 45.03 29.89
CA LYS A 216 15.11 43.87 30.42
C LYS A 216 14.11 42.80 30.84
N LEU A 217 14.09 41.68 30.13
CA LEU A 217 13.29 40.50 30.52
C LEU A 217 14.21 39.47 31.14
N ILE A 218 13.91 39.01 32.36
CA ILE A 218 14.65 37.94 33.02
C ILE A 218 13.69 36.79 33.27
N ILE A 219 14.06 35.58 32.85
CA ILE A 219 13.31 34.36 33.15
C ILE A 219 14.17 33.40 33.98
N ARG A 220 13.55 32.78 34.99
CA ARG A 220 14.17 31.79 35.88
C ARG A 220 13.35 30.50 35.90
N ASP A 221 14.02 29.37 35.78
CA ASP A 221 13.44 28.05 36.05
C ASP A 221 13.91 27.54 37.41
N GLU A 222 13.01 27.57 38.40
CA GLU A 222 13.24 27.07 39.77
C GLU A 222 12.59 25.69 39.98
N ARG A 223 12.12 25.02 38.91
CA ARG A 223 11.51 23.68 39.00
C ARG A 223 12.52 22.56 39.18
N THR A 224 13.76 22.76 38.74
CA THR A 224 14.84 21.76 38.80
C THR A 224 15.95 22.20 39.75
N GLU A 225 16.67 21.23 40.36
CA GLU A 225 17.81 21.52 41.26
C GLU A 225 18.94 22.36 40.61
N ASN A 226 19.02 22.35 39.27
CA ASN A 226 19.87 23.26 38.51
C ASN A 226 19.06 24.48 38.09
N GLU A 227 19.06 25.54 38.89
CA GLU A 227 18.44 26.82 38.55
C GLU A 227 19.00 27.34 37.22
N GLN A 228 18.12 27.60 36.25
CA GLN A 228 18.49 28.21 34.98
C GLN A 228 17.94 29.63 34.92
N GLU A 229 18.81 30.62 34.76
CA GLU A 229 18.44 32.01 34.54
C GLU A 229 18.83 32.43 33.12
N TYR A 230 17.92 33.12 32.43
CA TYR A 230 18.18 33.70 31.13
C TYR A 230 17.66 35.14 31.07
N GLY A 231 18.41 36.04 30.43
CA GLY A 231 18.06 37.45 30.31
C GLY A 231 18.09 37.95 28.87
N PHE A 232 17.12 38.78 28.52
CA PHE A 232 17.03 39.48 27.24
C PHE A 232 17.14 40.99 27.45
N TYR A 233 18.00 41.65 26.68
CA TYR A 233 18.14 43.11 26.66
C TYR A 233 18.64 43.55 25.29
N PHE A 234 17.84 44.32 24.55
CA PHE A 234 18.17 44.75 23.19
C PHE A 234 17.87 46.25 23.00
N GLU A 235 18.92 47.02 22.71
CA GLU A 235 18.78 48.45 22.38
C GLU A 235 18.46 48.67 20.89
N GLY A 236 18.95 47.79 20.01
CA GLY A 236 18.76 47.88 18.55
C GLY A 236 17.37 47.45 18.04
N GLY A 237 16.44 47.11 18.93
CA GLY A 237 15.04 46.78 18.60
C GLY A 237 14.89 45.75 17.48
N ILE A 238 13.95 46.00 16.56
CA ILE A 238 13.66 45.10 15.44
C ILE A 238 14.82 44.99 14.44
N ALA A 239 15.75 45.95 14.37
CA ALA A 239 16.94 45.80 13.53
C ALA A 239 17.90 44.72 14.08
N SER A 240 18.04 44.62 15.40
CA SER A 240 18.74 43.49 16.03
C SER A 240 18.01 42.17 15.81
N TYR A 241 16.67 42.21 15.74
CA TYR A 241 15.88 41.02 15.44
C TYR A 241 16.12 40.52 14.02
N ILE A 242 16.18 41.40 13.01
CA ILE A 242 16.57 41.04 11.65
C ILE A 242 17.93 40.34 11.63
N LYS A 243 18.94 40.88 12.34
CA LYS A 243 20.26 40.23 12.45
C LYS A 243 20.20 38.85 13.12
N HIS A 244 19.30 38.68 14.09
CA HIS A 244 19.08 37.38 14.74
C HIS A 244 18.43 36.36 13.80
N ILE A 245 17.41 36.78 13.03
CA ILE A 245 16.73 35.95 12.03
C ILE A 245 17.72 35.56 10.92
N ASN A 246 18.48 36.53 10.42
CA ASN A 246 19.44 36.34 9.33
C ASN A 246 20.79 35.75 9.78
N ARG A 247 20.96 35.34 11.05
CA ARG A 247 22.24 34.83 11.58
C ARG A 247 22.84 33.66 10.78
N HIS A 248 21.98 32.95 10.04
CA HIS A 248 22.28 31.76 9.27
C HIS A 248 22.11 31.96 7.76
N HIS A 249 21.79 33.18 7.32
CA HIS A 249 21.60 33.48 5.91
C HIS A 249 22.69 34.45 5.45
N GLU A 250 23.17 34.30 4.22
CA GLU A 250 24.15 35.23 3.66
C GLU A 250 23.45 36.53 3.24
N PRO A 251 23.74 37.69 3.86
CA PRO A 251 23.09 38.95 3.51
C PRO A 251 23.61 39.46 2.17
N LYS A 252 22.71 40.00 1.33
CA LYS A 252 23.07 40.64 0.05
C LYS A 252 23.59 42.06 0.20
N HIS A 253 23.28 42.67 1.32
CA HIS A 253 23.77 44.00 1.66
C HIS A 253 24.08 44.06 3.16
N GLU A 254 25.11 44.82 3.50
CA GLU A 254 25.72 44.82 4.84
C GLU A 254 24.81 45.48 5.89
N HIS A 255 24.20 46.61 5.54
CA HIS A 255 23.44 47.42 6.49
C HIS A 255 21.96 47.03 6.48
N VAL A 256 21.41 46.71 7.64
CA VAL A 256 19.97 46.50 7.81
C VAL A 256 19.26 47.84 7.61
N PHE A 257 18.32 47.91 6.68
CA PHE A 257 17.45 49.08 6.55
C PHE A 257 16.62 49.20 7.82
N TYR A 258 16.52 50.42 8.37
CA TYR A 258 15.77 50.67 9.60
C TYR A 258 15.13 52.06 9.58
N ILE A 259 13.87 52.14 9.96
CA ILE A 259 13.15 53.40 10.16
C ILE A 259 12.17 53.29 11.33
N GLU A 260 12.07 54.36 12.11
CA GLU A 260 11.00 54.57 13.10
C GLU A 260 10.48 56.01 12.95
N LYS A 261 9.19 56.17 12.64
CA LYS A 261 8.58 57.50 12.48
C LYS A 261 7.09 57.46 12.83
N GLU A 262 6.60 58.50 13.48
CA GLU A 262 5.18 58.69 13.76
C GLU A 262 4.53 59.55 12.66
N LEU A 263 3.42 59.08 12.12
CA LEU A 263 2.58 59.79 11.15
C LEU A 263 1.11 59.52 11.49
N ASP A 264 0.29 60.59 11.61
CA ASP A 264 -1.14 60.49 11.92
C ASP A 264 -1.48 59.65 13.16
N ASN A 265 -0.68 59.77 14.24
CA ASN A 265 -0.76 58.97 15.48
C ASN A 265 -0.50 57.47 15.30
N VAL A 266 0.06 57.05 14.17
CA VAL A 266 0.58 55.71 13.94
C VAL A 266 2.10 55.78 13.98
N ASN A 267 2.72 55.14 14.98
CA ASN A 267 4.17 54.97 15.00
C ASN A 267 4.52 53.74 14.15
N VAL A 268 5.23 53.97 13.06
CA VAL A 268 5.64 52.97 12.08
C VAL A 268 7.11 52.68 12.29
N GLU A 269 7.43 51.41 12.56
CA GLU A 269 8.78 50.91 12.75
C GLU A 269 9.02 49.75 11.79
N VAL A 270 9.95 49.92 10.84
CA VAL A 270 10.23 48.93 9.79
C VAL A 270 11.71 48.65 9.74
N ALA A 271 12.07 47.37 9.72
CA ALA A 271 13.42 46.91 9.48
C ALA A 271 13.44 45.81 8.43
N PHE A 272 14.38 45.82 7.50
CA PHE A 272 14.53 44.70 6.57
C PHE A 272 15.97 44.53 6.08
N GLN A 273 16.27 43.32 5.60
CA GLN A 273 17.50 42.99 4.92
C GLN A 273 17.26 41.87 3.91
N TYR A 274 17.81 42.01 2.71
CA TYR A 274 17.80 40.95 1.71
C TYR A 274 18.93 39.96 1.98
N VAL A 275 18.60 38.68 1.83
CA VAL A 275 19.52 37.55 1.97
C VAL A 275 19.57 36.72 0.70
N ASP A 276 20.52 35.80 0.58
CA ASP A 276 20.59 34.84 -0.54
C ASP A 276 19.60 33.68 -0.41
N ASP A 277 18.34 34.00 -0.12
CA ASP A 277 17.22 33.07 -0.06
C ASP A 277 16.23 33.33 -1.20
N TYR A 278 15.37 32.36 -1.48
CA TYR A 278 14.26 32.46 -2.43
C TYR A 278 12.93 32.78 -1.75
N ASN A 279 12.83 32.56 -0.44
CA ASN A 279 11.59 32.78 0.29
C ASN A 279 11.49 34.21 0.85
N GLU A 280 10.27 34.72 1.02
CA GLU A 280 9.96 35.96 1.76
C GLU A 280 9.76 35.60 3.24
N ASN A 281 10.51 36.25 4.14
CA ASN A 281 10.42 36.08 5.59
C ASN A 281 10.08 37.43 6.25
N VAL A 282 8.85 37.91 6.03
CA VAL A 282 8.39 39.19 6.58
C VAL A 282 7.39 38.97 7.72
N PHE A 283 7.75 39.41 8.92
CA PHE A 283 6.92 39.36 10.12
C PHE A 283 6.22 40.70 10.34
N SER A 284 5.00 40.68 10.86
CA SER A 284 4.22 41.90 11.06
C SER A 284 3.58 41.96 12.44
N PHE A 285 3.65 43.14 13.05
CA PHE A 285 3.20 43.34 14.42
C PHE A 285 2.35 44.60 14.53
N ALA A 286 1.28 44.52 15.32
CA ALA A 286 0.47 45.66 15.71
C ALA A 286 0.40 45.70 17.25
N ASN A 287 0.96 46.75 17.86
CA ASN A 287 1.09 46.87 19.32
C ASN A 287 1.73 45.63 19.96
N ASN A 288 2.85 45.15 19.39
CA ASN A 288 3.59 43.96 19.77
C ASN A 288 2.85 42.60 19.61
N ILE A 289 1.63 42.62 19.07
CA ILE A 289 0.89 41.39 18.72
C ILE A 289 1.29 40.97 17.32
N HIS A 290 1.62 39.69 17.15
CA HIS A 290 1.94 39.14 15.84
C HIS A 290 0.68 39.01 14.97
N THR A 291 0.65 39.72 13.84
CA THR A 291 -0.44 39.66 12.87
C THR A 291 -0.10 38.65 11.77
N ILE A 292 -0.35 37.37 12.06
CA ILE A 292 0.02 36.23 11.19
C ILE A 292 -0.62 36.35 9.79
N GLU A 293 -1.85 36.87 9.71
CA GLU A 293 -2.56 37.10 8.45
C GLU A 293 -2.24 38.48 7.82
N GLY A 294 -1.35 39.24 8.44
CA GLY A 294 -0.98 40.59 8.01
C GLY A 294 -2.04 41.63 8.33
N GLY A 295 -2.41 42.45 7.35
CA GLY A 295 -3.37 43.54 7.53
C GLY A 295 -3.02 44.80 6.75
N SER A 296 -3.65 45.91 7.14
CA SER A 296 -3.51 47.21 6.48
C SER A 296 -2.06 47.72 6.43
N HIS A 297 -1.29 47.56 7.51
CA HIS A 297 0.15 47.86 7.57
C HIS A 297 0.96 47.07 6.55
N MET A 298 0.72 45.76 6.44
CA MET A 298 1.42 44.90 5.48
C MET A 298 1.08 45.22 4.03
N VAL A 299 -0.18 45.55 3.74
CA VAL A 299 -0.58 46.02 2.40
C VAL A 299 0.13 47.33 2.04
N GLY A 300 0.21 48.27 2.99
CA GLY A 300 0.95 49.52 2.83
C GLY A 300 2.43 49.28 2.53
N PHE A 301 3.10 48.49 3.36
CA PHE A 301 4.52 48.14 3.19
C PHE A 301 4.81 47.48 1.84
N ARG A 302 4.04 46.43 1.45
CA ARG A 302 4.26 45.70 0.19
C ARG A 302 4.05 46.58 -1.03
N THR A 303 3.01 47.41 -1.01
CA THR A 303 2.72 48.35 -2.13
C THR A 303 3.84 49.37 -2.27
N ALA A 304 4.27 49.97 -1.15
CA ALA A 304 5.33 50.95 -1.10
C ALA A 304 6.68 50.38 -1.54
N LEU A 305 7.05 49.17 -1.10
CA LEU A 305 8.28 48.49 -1.50
C LEU A 305 8.34 48.31 -3.02
N THR A 306 7.33 47.69 -3.62
CA THR A 306 7.32 47.41 -5.07
C THR A 306 7.34 48.71 -5.88
N ARG A 307 6.59 49.73 -5.46
CA ARG A 307 6.56 51.03 -6.15
C ARG A 307 7.92 51.73 -6.08
N THR A 308 8.53 51.79 -4.89
CA THR A 308 9.78 52.53 -4.65
C THR A 308 10.95 51.88 -5.38
N LEU A 309 11.07 50.53 -5.32
CA LEU A 309 12.10 49.81 -6.05
C LEU A 309 11.97 49.97 -7.57
N ASN A 310 10.75 49.93 -8.12
CA ASN A 310 10.54 50.18 -9.55
C ASN A 310 10.88 51.62 -9.96
N ALA A 311 10.51 52.61 -9.15
CA ALA A 311 10.84 54.01 -9.40
C ALA A 311 12.37 54.22 -9.43
N TYR A 312 13.09 53.67 -8.44
CA TYR A 312 14.54 53.71 -8.40
C TYR A 312 15.17 52.97 -9.59
N ALA A 313 14.69 51.77 -9.90
CA ALA A 313 15.20 50.95 -11.02
C ALA A 313 15.04 51.64 -12.38
N ARG A 314 13.92 52.34 -12.62
CA ARG A 314 13.71 53.14 -13.83
C ARG A 314 14.62 54.37 -13.86
N ASN A 315 14.69 55.12 -12.77
CA ASN A 315 15.49 56.34 -12.70
C ASN A 315 17.00 56.08 -12.92
N LYS A 316 17.53 54.98 -12.38
CA LYS A 316 18.93 54.58 -12.57
C LYS A 316 19.18 53.75 -13.85
N GLY A 317 18.13 53.45 -14.63
CA GLY A 317 18.24 52.74 -15.92
C GLY A 317 18.45 51.23 -15.82
N PHE A 318 18.21 50.61 -14.67
CA PHE A 318 18.24 49.15 -14.50
C PHE A 318 17.07 48.45 -15.21
N VAL A 319 15.91 49.10 -15.29
CA VAL A 319 14.75 48.68 -16.08
C VAL A 319 14.52 49.71 -17.18
N LYS A 320 14.56 49.28 -18.45
CA LYS A 320 14.33 50.17 -19.60
C LYS A 320 12.84 50.48 -19.75
N GLU A 321 12.49 51.59 -20.42
CA GLU A 321 11.08 51.97 -20.62
C GLU A 321 10.23 50.90 -21.31
N LYS A 322 10.85 50.07 -22.16
CA LYS A 322 10.19 48.98 -22.91
C LYS A 322 10.05 47.69 -22.10
N ASP A 323 10.78 47.56 -20.99
CA ASP A 323 10.77 46.36 -20.17
C ASP A 323 9.65 46.45 -19.12
N ASP A 324 9.03 45.31 -18.81
CA ASP A 324 8.02 45.26 -17.75
C ASP A 324 8.63 45.63 -16.39
N ASN A 325 7.83 46.30 -15.56
CA ASN A 325 8.17 46.54 -14.16
C ASN A 325 8.35 45.22 -13.39
N LEU A 326 9.16 45.29 -12.33
CA LEU A 326 9.27 44.24 -11.32
C LEU A 326 7.90 44.06 -10.64
N GLN A 327 7.45 42.82 -10.53
CA GLN A 327 6.23 42.46 -9.82
C GLN A 327 6.48 42.41 -8.30
N GLY A 328 5.39 42.34 -7.53
CA GLY A 328 5.49 42.30 -6.07
C GLY A 328 6.32 41.12 -5.56
N GLU A 329 6.10 39.92 -6.11
CA GLU A 329 6.89 38.73 -5.81
C GLU A 329 8.38 38.93 -6.12
N ASP A 330 8.70 39.48 -7.30
CA ASP A 330 10.08 39.74 -7.74
C ASP A 330 10.82 40.61 -6.70
N THR A 331 10.12 41.59 -6.12
CA THR A 331 10.70 42.48 -5.12
C THR A 331 10.80 41.89 -3.73
N ARG A 332 10.08 40.81 -3.39
CA ARG A 332 10.07 40.22 -2.05
C ARG A 332 10.89 38.93 -1.95
N GLU A 333 11.33 38.37 -3.06
CA GLU A 333 12.20 37.19 -3.09
C GLU A 333 13.45 37.43 -2.21
N GLY A 334 13.65 36.58 -1.19
CA GLY A 334 14.76 36.67 -0.25
C GLY A 334 14.77 37.92 0.64
N LEU A 335 13.62 38.57 0.83
CA LEU A 335 13.44 39.67 1.78
C LEU A 335 13.15 39.10 3.17
N THR A 336 14.00 39.40 4.15
CA THR A 336 13.68 39.23 5.57
C THR A 336 13.31 40.60 6.14
N GLY A 337 12.12 40.73 6.73
CA GLY A 337 11.62 42.03 7.20
C GLY A 337 10.75 41.94 8.45
N ILE A 338 10.66 43.03 9.18
CA ILE A 338 9.74 43.23 10.31
C ILE A 338 9.03 44.56 10.10
N VAL A 339 7.69 44.51 10.12
CA VAL A 339 6.82 45.69 10.05
C VAL A 339 6.04 45.78 11.36
N SER A 340 6.47 46.67 12.25
CA SER A 340 5.81 46.90 13.54
C SER A 340 5.09 48.24 13.53
N VAL A 341 3.81 48.24 13.84
CA VAL A 341 3.01 49.47 13.99
C VAL A 341 2.48 49.60 15.41
N LYS A 342 2.52 50.83 15.93
CA LYS A 342 2.02 51.22 17.24
C LYS A 342 0.85 52.18 17.01
N VAL A 343 -0.36 51.71 17.28
CA VAL A 343 -1.64 52.39 17.01
C VAL A 343 -2.40 52.58 18.33
N MET A 344 -3.07 53.72 18.49
CA MET A 344 -3.83 54.00 19.71
C MET A 344 -5.05 53.09 19.88
N ASP A 345 -5.82 52.85 18.81
CA ASP A 345 -7.02 52.00 18.82
C ASP A 345 -6.93 50.94 17.69
N PRO A 346 -6.18 49.84 17.90
CA PRO A 346 -6.07 48.80 16.89
C PRO A 346 -7.39 48.02 16.75
N GLN A 347 -7.84 47.87 15.51
CA GLN A 347 -9.02 47.10 15.12
C GLN A 347 -8.55 45.85 14.38
N PHE A 348 -8.93 44.67 14.87
CA PHE A 348 -8.58 43.40 14.26
C PHE A 348 -9.80 42.73 13.61
N GLU A 349 -9.59 42.03 12.49
CA GLU A 349 -10.60 41.17 11.87
C GLU A 349 -10.74 39.87 12.70
N GLY A 350 -11.55 39.92 13.77
CA GLY A 350 -11.84 38.77 14.63
C GLY A 350 -11.01 38.68 15.92
N GLN A 351 -11.35 37.72 16.78
CA GLN A 351 -10.84 37.63 18.15
C GLN A 351 -9.38 37.17 18.25
N THR A 352 -8.90 36.38 17.29
CA THR A 352 -7.52 35.87 17.26
C THR A 352 -6.48 36.96 17.05
N LYS A 353 -6.90 38.21 16.79
CA LYS A 353 -6.05 39.37 16.48
C LYS A 353 -5.04 39.11 15.35
N ALA A 354 -5.39 38.19 14.43
CA ALA A 354 -4.48 37.72 13.40
C ALA A 354 -4.27 38.74 12.27
N LYS A 355 -5.24 39.63 12.04
CA LYS A 355 -5.23 40.58 10.92
C LYS A 355 -5.65 41.99 11.33
N LEU A 356 -4.84 42.99 11.01
CA LEU A 356 -5.11 44.40 11.31
C LEU A 356 -6.03 45.04 10.26
N GLY A 357 -7.10 45.70 10.71
CA GLY A 357 -8.16 46.29 9.88
C GLY A 357 -8.22 47.82 9.84
N ASN A 358 -7.39 48.54 10.60
CA ASN A 358 -7.36 50.01 10.58
C ASN A 358 -7.02 50.57 9.19
N GLU A 359 -7.91 51.34 8.57
CA GLU A 359 -7.72 51.86 7.21
C GLU A 359 -6.63 52.93 7.14
N GLU A 360 -6.48 53.74 8.20
CA GLU A 360 -5.51 54.83 8.33
C GLU A 360 -4.06 54.36 8.43
N VAL A 361 -3.84 53.12 8.88
CA VAL A 361 -2.49 52.55 9.04
C VAL A 361 -1.82 52.30 7.69
N ARG A 362 -2.59 51.90 6.66
CA ARG A 362 -2.06 51.63 5.32
C ARG A 362 -1.34 52.84 4.70
N PRO A 363 -1.97 54.03 4.55
CA PRO A 363 -1.31 55.20 3.97
C PRO A 363 -0.17 55.72 4.85
N ALA A 364 -0.26 55.56 6.18
CA ALA A 364 0.81 55.96 7.09
C ALA A 364 2.08 55.13 6.85
N VAL A 365 1.96 53.80 6.81
CA VAL A 365 3.09 52.89 6.52
C VAL A 365 3.63 53.11 5.12
N ASP A 366 2.76 53.26 4.11
CA ASP A 366 3.16 53.46 2.72
C ASP A 366 4.04 54.72 2.56
N THR A 367 3.62 55.84 3.16
CA THR A 367 4.32 57.12 3.08
C THR A 367 5.64 57.08 3.83
N VAL A 368 5.62 56.69 5.12
CA VAL A 368 6.82 56.63 5.96
C VAL A 368 7.89 55.74 5.33
N PHE A 369 7.47 54.57 4.83
CA PHE A 369 8.39 53.61 4.24
C PHE A 369 8.93 54.07 2.88
N SER A 370 8.07 54.53 1.97
CA SER A 370 8.49 54.95 0.62
C SER A 370 9.51 56.09 0.66
N ASP A 371 9.23 57.13 1.44
CA ASP A 371 10.10 58.30 1.54
C ASP A 371 11.48 57.93 2.12
N SER A 372 11.47 57.13 3.19
CA SER A 372 12.69 56.73 3.88
C SER A 372 13.52 55.75 3.05
N LEU A 373 12.86 54.81 2.35
CA LEU A 373 13.54 53.88 1.45
C LEU A 373 14.16 54.59 0.25
N ALA A 374 13.45 55.55 -0.35
CA ALA A 374 13.98 56.33 -1.47
C ALA A 374 15.24 57.11 -1.08
N ILE A 375 15.23 57.76 0.09
CA ILE A 375 16.40 58.46 0.64
C ILE A 375 17.53 57.47 0.91
N TRP A 376 17.25 56.36 1.59
CA TRP A 376 18.25 55.37 1.96
C TRP A 376 18.94 54.76 0.72
N MET A 377 18.19 54.47 -0.35
CA MET A 377 18.75 53.93 -1.59
C MET A 377 19.68 54.92 -2.31
N GLU A 378 19.41 56.22 -2.24
CA GLU A 378 20.31 57.25 -2.77
C GLU A 378 21.57 57.42 -1.90
N GLU A 379 21.46 57.23 -0.58
CA GLU A 379 22.61 57.25 0.34
C GLU A 379 23.48 55.98 0.24
N HIS A 380 22.87 54.84 -0.12
CA HIS A 380 23.52 53.52 -0.18
C HIS A 380 23.42 52.89 -1.58
N PRO A 381 24.00 53.51 -2.63
CA PRO A 381 23.79 53.11 -4.02
C PRO A 381 24.26 51.68 -4.32
N ARG A 382 25.36 51.23 -3.70
CA ARG A 382 25.87 49.85 -3.87
C ARG A 382 24.92 48.79 -3.32
N GLU A 383 24.28 49.09 -2.19
CA GLU A 383 23.32 48.18 -1.56
C GLU A 383 21.99 48.18 -2.32
N ALA A 384 21.55 49.36 -2.76
CA ALA A 384 20.41 49.51 -3.65
C ALA A 384 20.60 48.72 -4.96
N GLU A 385 21.79 48.77 -5.56
CA GLU A 385 22.16 47.97 -6.73
C GLU A 385 22.07 46.46 -6.45
N ALA A 386 22.54 45.99 -5.30
CA ALA A 386 22.45 44.58 -4.92
C ALA A 386 20.99 44.12 -4.75
N ILE A 387 20.13 44.95 -4.15
CA ILE A 387 18.70 44.71 -3.98
C ILE A 387 18.01 44.62 -5.35
N ILE A 388 18.21 45.63 -6.22
CA ILE A 388 17.62 45.65 -7.56
C ILE A 388 18.15 44.50 -8.41
N GLY A 389 19.44 44.19 -8.33
CA GLY A 389 20.04 43.05 -9.03
C GLY A 389 19.40 41.72 -8.65
N LYS A 390 19.13 41.51 -7.36
CA LYS A 390 18.40 40.32 -6.89
C LYS A 390 16.97 40.29 -7.44
N ALA A 391 16.22 41.39 -7.34
CA ALA A 391 14.86 41.46 -7.86
C ALA A 391 14.78 41.26 -9.38
N LEU A 392 15.79 41.73 -10.14
CA LEU A 392 15.90 41.49 -11.57
C LEU A 392 16.16 40.01 -11.89
N LEU A 393 17.03 39.35 -11.10
CA LEU A 393 17.26 37.91 -11.25
C LEU A 393 16.00 37.10 -10.94
N ALA A 394 15.25 37.48 -9.92
CA ALA A 394 13.94 36.91 -9.59
C ALA A 394 12.95 37.09 -10.76
N ALA A 395 12.85 38.32 -11.29
CA ALA A 395 11.99 38.62 -12.45
C ALA A 395 12.38 37.83 -13.71
N GLN A 396 13.68 37.68 -13.98
CA GLN A 396 14.19 36.85 -15.08
C GLN A 396 13.85 35.37 -14.87
N ALA A 397 14.06 34.85 -13.65
CA ALA A 397 13.71 33.48 -13.30
C ALA A 397 12.21 33.23 -13.41
N ARG A 398 11.35 34.14 -12.95
CA ARG A 398 9.90 34.09 -13.13
C ARG A 398 9.48 34.12 -14.59
N LYS A 399 10.08 35.00 -15.41
CA LYS A 399 9.82 35.05 -16.86
C LYS A 399 10.26 33.76 -17.55
N ALA A 400 11.41 33.20 -17.17
CA ALA A 400 11.90 31.92 -17.67
C ALA A 400 11.00 30.76 -17.22
N ALA A 401 10.56 30.74 -15.96
CA ALA A 401 9.62 29.77 -15.41
C ALA A 401 8.26 29.85 -16.13
N ARG A 402 7.73 31.06 -16.36
CA ARG A 402 6.51 31.28 -17.13
C ARG A 402 6.66 30.82 -18.57
N ALA A 403 7.78 31.14 -19.24
CA ALA A 403 8.05 30.67 -20.60
C ALA A 403 8.19 29.15 -20.67
N ALA A 404 8.88 28.52 -19.70
CA ALA A 404 8.98 27.08 -19.58
C ALA A 404 7.60 26.46 -19.36
N ARG A 405 6.80 27.02 -18.44
CA ARG A 405 5.44 26.57 -18.13
C ARG A 405 4.49 26.74 -19.32
N ASP A 406 4.54 27.87 -20.02
CA ASP A 406 3.78 28.10 -21.25
C ASP A 406 4.20 27.16 -22.38
N THR A 407 5.48 26.76 -22.42
CA THR A 407 5.98 25.75 -23.36
C THR A 407 5.46 24.35 -23.00
N VAL A 408 5.36 24.03 -21.70
CA VAL A 408 4.74 22.79 -21.21
C VAL A 408 3.24 22.77 -21.52
N LEU A 409 2.53 23.86 -21.25
CA LEU A 409 1.10 24.02 -21.51
C LEU A 409 0.77 24.02 -23.01
N ARG A 410 1.58 24.70 -23.85
CA ARG A 410 1.39 24.70 -25.32
C ARG A 410 1.67 23.35 -25.96
N LYS A 411 2.67 22.59 -25.47
CA LYS A 411 2.87 21.20 -25.92
C LYS A 411 1.70 20.30 -25.48
N GLY A 412 1.16 20.49 -24.27
CA GLY A 412 -0.05 19.77 -23.82
C GLY A 412 -1.34 20.17 -24.55
N ALA A 413 -1.43 21.37 -25.12
CA ALA A 413 -2.60 21.80 -25.89
C ALA A 413 -2.57 21.33 -27.37
N LEU A 414 -1.37 21.19 -27.96
CA LEU A 414 -1.20 20.72 -29.34
C LEU A 414 -1.16 19.18 -29.46
N ASP A 415 -0.72 18.46 -28.41
CA ASP A 415 -0.70 16.99 -28.38
C ASP A 415 -1.91 16.34 -27.64
N GLY A 416 -2.91 17.14 -27.25
CA GLY A 416 -3.92 16.74 -26.27
C GLY A 416 -3.30 16.54 -24.88
N PHE A 417 -4.11 16.40 -23.82
CA PHE A 417 -3.65 16.11 -22.45
C PHE A 417 -2.83 14.80 -22.39
N ALA A 418 -1.58 14.83 -22.85
CA ALA A 418 -0.67 13.72 -22.83
C ALA A 418 -0.20 13.58 -21.39
N LEU A 419 -0.90 12.71 -20.67
CA LEU A 419 -0.52 12.28 -19.33
C LEU A 419 0.95 11.85 -19.34
N PRO A 420 1.70 12.07 -18.24
CA PRO A 420 3.09 11.66 -18.17
C PRO A 420 3.19 10.17 -18.52
N GLY A 421 4.08 9.78 -19.44
CA GLY A 421 4.16 8.38 -19.91
C GLY A 421 4.42 7.34 -18.80
N LYS A 422 4.84 7.80 -17.61
CA LYS A 422 5.01 6.96 -16.43
C LYS A 422 3.76 6.82 -15.55
N LEU A 423 2.80 7.76 -15.62
CA LEU A 423 1.55 7.73 -14.86
C LEU A 423 0.69 6.57 -15.35
N ALA A 424 0.28 5.71 -14.43
CA ALA A 424 -0.77 4.72 -14.64
C ALA A 424 -2.07 5.28 -14.08
N ASP A 425 -2.88 5.89 -14.93
CA ASP A 425 -4.10 6.61 -14.52
C ASP A 425 -5.28 5.69 -14.19
N CYS A 426 -6.28 6.20 -13.46
CA CYS A 426 -7.54 5.52 -13.16
C CYS A 426 -8.60 5.77 -14.25
N SER A 427 -9.64 4.95 -14.25
CA SER A 427 -10.70 4.98 -15.28
C SER A 427 -11.78 6.01 -14.96
N SER A 428 -12.04 6.23 -13.67
CA SER A 428 -12.95 7.27 -13.20
C SER A 428 -12.37 8.66 -13.44
N LYS A 429 -13.29 9.61 -13.65
CA LYS A 429 -13.02 11.03 -13.82
C LYS A 429 -13.56 11.88 -12.68
N ASP A 430 -14.22 11.27 -11.69
CA ASP A 430 -14.71 11.98 -10.51
C ASP A 430 -13.55 12.14 -9.51
N PRO A 431 -13.05 13.37 -9.29
CA PRO A 431 -11.91 13.59 -8.40
C PRO A 431 -12.15 13.12 -6.95
N SER A 432 -13.41 13.04 -6.52
CA SER A 432 -13.77 12.72 -5.14
C SER A 432 -13.56 11.25 -4.74
N GLU A 433 -13.64 10.33 -5.71
CA GLU A 433 -13.33 8.92 -5.52
C GLU A 433 -11.90 8.58 -5.97
N CYS A 434 -11.32 9.40 -6.84
CA CYS A 434 -10.00 9.17 -7.42
C CYS A 434 -8.84 9.36 -6.43
N GLU A 435 -7.90 8.43 -6.46
CA GLU A 435 -6.72 8.37 -5.60
C GLU A 435 -5.44 8.36 -6.44
N LEU A 436 -4.39 9.06 -6.01
CA LEU A 436 -3.08 9.04 -6.66
C LEU A 436 -2.03 8.49 -5.70
N TYR A 437 -1.47 7.33 -6.02
CA TYR A 437 -0.36 6.72 -5.30
C TYR A 437 0.97 7.17 -5.89
N ILE A 438 1.80 7.81 -5.08
CA ILE A 438 3.17 8.20 -5.43
C ILE A 438 4.11 7.13 -4.87
N VAL A 439 4.81 6.39 -5.75
CA VAL A 439 5.62 5.21 -5.37
C VAL A 439 7.10 5.38 -5.73
N GLU A 440 7.98 4.78 -4.93
CA GLU A 440 9.42 4.77 -5.16
C GLU A 440 9.84 3.70 -6.18
N GLY A 441 10.56 4.11 -7.22
CA GLY A 441 11.18 3.24 -8.22
C GLY A 441 10.26 2.73 -9.33
N ASP A 442 10.87 2.31 -10.43
CA ASP A 442 10.22 1.54 -11.52
C ASP A 442 10.09 0.04 -11.14
N SER A 443 10.32 -0.32 -9.87
CA SER A 443 10.65 -1.66 -9.32
C SER A 443 9.53 -2.70 -9.40
N ALA A 444 8.65 -2.52 -10.38
CA ALA A 444 7.45 -3.27 -10.60
C ALA A 444 7.23 -3.58 -12.09
N GLY A 445 8.19 -3.49 -13.01
CA GLY A 445 7.87 -3.51 -14.45
C GLY A 445 8.87 -4.15 -15.39
N GLY A 446 9.15 -5.44 -15.24
CA GLY A 446 9.91 -6.18 -16.25
C GLY A 446 9.11 -6.37 -17.55
N CYS A 447 9.73 -6.23 -18.72
CA CYS A 447 9.05 -6.24 -20.04
C CYS A 447 9.81 -7.11 -21.08
N PHE A 448 9.16 -7.46 -22.20
CA PHE A 448 9.71 -8.31 -23.27
C PHE A 448 9.97 -7.56 -24.56
N SER A 449 10.86 -8.07 -25.42
CA SER A 449 10.99 -7.56 -26.79
C SER A 449 9.69 -7.76 -27.59
N GLY A 450 9.41 -6.87 -28.53
CA GLY A 450 8.18 -6.94 -29.33
C GLY A 450 8.05 -8.19 -30.21
N ASP A 451 9.15 -8.88 -30.48
CA ASP A 451 9.20 -10.10 -31.31
C ASP A 451 8.98 -11.38 -30.49
N THR A 452 8.99 -11.29 -29.16
CA THR A 452 8.68 -12.40 -28.26
C THR A 452 7.23 -12.85 -28.45
N LYS A 453 7.02 -14.16 -28.59
CA LYS A 453 5.70 -14.74 -28.91
C LYS A 453 4.98 -15.27 -27.67
N VAL A 454 3.68 -15.02 -27.58
CA VAL A 454 2.78 -15.48 -26.52
C VAL A 454 2.00 -16.71 -26.99
N ALA A 455 1.84 -17.72 -26.12
CA ALA A 455 1.06 -18.92 -26.43
C ALA A 455 -0.44 -18.69 -26.20
N LEU A 456 -1.25 -18.68 -27.27
CA LEU A 456 -2.68 -18.40 -27.20
C LEU A 456 -3.55 -19.67 -27.11
N ALA A 457 -4.73 -19.53 -26.51
CA ALA A 457 -5.71 -20.62 -26.34
C ALA A 457 -6.39 -21.04 -27.66
N ASP A 458 -6.39 -20.18 -28.68
CA ASP A 458 -6.87 -20.49 -30.03
C ASP A 458 -5.88 -21.33 -30.87
N GLY A 459 -4.72 -21.66 -30.29
CA GLY A 459 -3.67 -22.45 -30.92
C GLY A 459 -2.63 -21.64 -31.70
N ARG A 460 -2.78 -20.31 -31.81
CA ARG A 460 -1.78 -19.43 -32.44
C ARG A 460 -0.66 -19.05 -31.45
N ASN A 461 0.52 -18.74 -31.99
CA ASN A 461 1.63 -18.15 -31.25
C ASN A 461 1.96 -16.80 -31.91
N ILE A 462 1.67 -15.69 -31.24
CA ILE A 462 1.69 -14.34 -31.84
C ILE A 462 2.70 -13.46 -31.10
N ALA A 463 3.44 -12.63 -31.83
CA ALA A 463 4.40 -11.69 -31.26
C ALA A 463 3.68 -10.56 -30.50
N PHE A 464 4.32 -9.95 -29.49
CA PHE A 464 3.73 -8.83 -28.75
C PHE A 464 3.27 -7.68 -29.67
N LYS A 465 4.06 -7.31 -30.68
CA LYS A 465 3.70 -6.27 -31.67
C LYS A 465 2.36 -6.54 -32.38
N ASP A 466 2.17 -7.78 -32.80
CA ASP A 466 0.95 -8.21 -33.50
C ASP A 466 -0.23 -8.32 -32.53
N LEU A 467 0.03 -8.73 -31.28
CA LEU A 467 -0.97 -8.82 -30.23
C LEU A 467 -1.54 -7.44 -29.84
N VAL A 468 -0.68 -6.41 -29.79
CA VAL A 468 -1.09 -5.00 -29.64
C VAL A 468 -1.98 -4.59 -30.81
N SER A 469 -1.56 -4.89 -32.06
CA SER A 469 -2.31 -4.55 -33.26
C SER A 469 -3.69 -5.23 -33.33
N GLU A 470 -3.80 -6.49 -32.86
CA GLU A 470 -5.09 -7.18 -32.75
C GLU A 470 -5.98 -6.55 -31.67
N HIS A 471 -5.41 -6.15 -30.54
CA HIS A 471 -6.13 -5.51 -29.44
C HIS A 471 -6.67 -4.13 -29.83
N GLU A 472 -5.88 -3.31 -30.54
CA GLU A 472 -6.32 -2.02 -31.07
C GLU A 472 -7.49 -2.13 -32.06
N ARG A 473 -7.60 -3.27 -32.77
CA ARG A 473 -8.75 -3.59 -33.63
C ARG A 473 -9.95 -4.16 -32.87
N GLY A 474 -9.89 -4.18 -31.53
CA GLY A 474 -10.97 -4.65 -30.66
C GLY A 474 -11.05 -6.17 -30.50
N LYS A 475 -10.04 -6.93 -30.95
CA LYS A 475 -10.04 -8.39 -30.83
C LYS A 475 -9.56 -8.84 -29.45
N GLN A 476 -10.35 -9.70 -28.80
CA GLN A 476 -9.98 -10.33 -27.53
C GLN A 476 -9.13 -11.59 -27.78
N ASN A 477 -8.06 -11.73 -27.01
CA ASN A 477 -7.14 -12.88 -27.09
C ASN A 477 -6.97 -13.49 -25.69
N TYR A 478 -6.72 -14.80 -25.62
CA TYR A 478 -6.62 -15.56 -24.36
C TYR A 478 -5.32 -16.35 -24.32
N CYS A 479 -4.68 -16.43 -23.15
CA CYS A 479 -3.42 -17.16 -22.94
C CYS A 479 -3.53 -18.21 -21.83
N TYR A 480 -2.47 -19.03 -21.71
CA TYR A 480 -2.30 -19.97 -20.61
C TYR A 480 -1.71 -19.29 -19.38
N THR A 481 -2.19 -19.69 -18.20
CA THR A 481 -1.69 -19.18 -16.92
C THR A 481 -1.57 -20.30 -15.87
N ALA A 482 -0.64 -20.17 -14.93
CA ALA A 482 -0.47 -21.06 -13.79
C ALA A 482 -1.22 -20.49 -12.57
N GLN A 483 -2.07 -21.31 -11.93
CA GLN A 483 -2.84 -20.95 -10.75
C GLN A 483 -2.03 -21.19 -9.46
N ALA A 484 -2.44 -20.57 -8.35
CA ALA A 484 -1.76 -20.67 -7.04
C ALA A 484 -1.68 -22.10 -6.49
N ASP A 485 -2.57 -23.00 -6.93
CA ASP A 485 -2.56 -24.43 -6.58
C ASP A 485 -1.61 -25.28 -7.45
N GLY A 486 -0.85 -24.65 -8.37
CA GLY A 486 0.06 -25.31 -9.30
C GLY A 486 -0.62 -25.91 -10.54
N THR A 487 -1.91 -25.68 -10.74
CA THR A 487 -2.64 -26.11 -11.94
C THR A 487 -2.55 -25.10 -13.09
N ILE A 488 -2.81 -25.53 -14.33
CA ILE A 488 -2.85 -24.64 -15.50
C ILE A 488 -4.30 -24.26 -15.81
N GLY A 489 -4.53 -22.98 -16.08
CA GLY A 489 -5.79 -22.40 -16.56
C GLY A 489 -5.64 -21.59 -17.85
N VAL A 490 -6.76 -21.05 -18.32
CA VAL A 490 -6.85 -20.09 -19.44
C VAL A 490 -7.36 -18.77 -18.88
N ALA A 491 -6.83 -17.65 -19.36
CA ALA A 491 -7.24 -16.32 -18.94
C ALA A 491 -7.21 -15.32 -20.10
N LEU A 492 -7.99 -14.24 -19.97
CA LEU A 492 -8.08 -13.17 -20.96
C LEU A 492 -6.80 -12.31 -20.91
N ILE A 493 -6.27 -11.98 -22.08
CA ILE A 493 -5.18 -11.01 -22.24
C ILE A 493 -5.80 -9.61 -22.26
N ALA A 494 -5.41 -8.79 -21.29
CA ALA A 494 -5.79 -7.39 -21.20
C ALA A 494 -4.60 -6.48 -21.54
N HIS A 495 -4.89 -5.36 -22.21
CA HIS A 495 -3.98 -4.23 -22.44
C HIS A 495 -2.54 -4.58 -22.92
N PRO A 496 -2.34 -5.42 -23.95
CA PRO A 496 -1.02 -5.56 -24.57
C PRO A 496 -0.56 -4.20 -25.10
N ARG A 497 0.65 -3.76 -24.74
CA ARG A 497 1.16 -2.42 -25.08
C ARG A 497 2.68 -2.33 -25.09
N VAL A 498 3.23 -1.29 -25.74
CA VAL A 498 4.61 -0.85 -25.54
C VAL A 498 4.72 -0.22 -24.15
N THR A 499 5.67 -0.67 -23.34
CA THR A 499 5.86 -0.21 -21.95
C THR A 499 7.06 0.72 -21.80
N ARG A 500 8.17 0.46 -22.51
CA ARG A 500 9.36 1.33 -22.54
C ARG A 500 9.94 1.34 -23.96
N ARG A 501 10.47 2.49 -24.39
CA ARG A 501 11.21 2.62 -25.65
C ARG A 501 12.71 2.68 -25.38
N ASN A 502 13.52 2.12 -26.28
CA ASN A 502 14.99 2.07 -26.13
C ASN A 502 15.46 1.53 -24.76
N ALA A 503 14.89 0.42 -24.31
CA ALA A 503 15.30 -0.22 -23.06
C ALA A 503 16.50 -1.15 -23.26
N GLU A 504 17.37 -1.23 -22.25
CA GLU A 504 18.40 -2.28 -22.17
C GLU A 504 17.74 -3.64 -21.96
N VAL A 505 18.22 -4.65 -22.67
CA VAL A 505 17.67 -6.00 -22.62
C VAL A 505 18.76 -7.05 -22.49
N VAL A 506 18.38 -8.19 -21.91
CA VAL A 506 19.15 -9.42 -21.87
C VAL A 506 18.46 -10.47 -22.71
N ASN A 507 19.26 -11.36 -23.30
CA ASN A 507 18.77 -12.52 -24.04
C ASN A 507 18.93 -13.78 -23.18
N VAL A 508 17.81 -14.38 -22.79
CA VAL A 508 17.77 -15.63 -22.03
C VAL A 508 17.64 -16.80 -23.01
N VAL A 509 18.69 -17.61 -23.13
CA VAL A 509 18.74 -18.73 -24.08
C VAL A 509 18.38 -20.03 -23.36
N LEU A 510 17.32 -20.69 -23.79
CA LEU A 510 16.89 -22.00 -23.27
C LEU A 510 17.67 -23.14 -23.92
N ASP A 511 17.76 -24.28 -23.25
CA ASP A 511 18.33 -25.52 -23.78
C ASP A 511 17.58 -26.13 -24.98
N THR A 512 16.34 -25.68 -25.20
CA THR A 512 15.57 -25.95 -26.43
C THR A 512 16.09 -25.17 -27.64
N GLY A 513 17.02 -24.22 -27.45
CA GLY A 513 17.49 -23.29 -28.47
C GLY A 513 16.60 -22.08 -28.68
N GLU A 514 15.53 -21.94 -27.90
CA GLU A 514 14.65 -20.77 -27.92
C GLU A 514 15.30 -19.60 -27.16
N GLU A 515 15.20 -18.40 -27.72
CA GLU A 515 15.77 -17.17 -27.17
C GLU A 515 14.66 -16.23 -26.72
N ILE A 516 14.76 -15.74 -25.48
CA ILE A 516 13.78 -14.84 -24.87
C ILE A 516 14.49 -13.54 -24.51
N THR A 517 14.21 -12.49 -25.28
CA THR A 517 14.76 -11.15 -25.03
C THR A 517 13.84 -10.34 -24.13
N CYS A 518 14.33 -9.91 -22.97
CA CYS A 518 13.57 -9.17 -21.96
C CYS A 518 14.45 -8.20 -21.17
N THR A 519 13.83 -7.32 -20.38
CA THR A 519 14.57 -6.42 -19.50
C THR A 519 15.27 -7.20 -18.36
N PRO A 520 16.43 -6.76 -17.86
CA PRO A 520 17.21 -7.47 -16.84
C PRO A 520 16.44 -7.79 -15.54
N ASP A 521 15.44 -6.96 -15.20
CA ASP A 521 14.57 -7.04 -14.03
C ASP A 521 13.35 -7.97 -14.23
N HIS A 522 13.12 -8.54 -15.42
CA HIS A 522 11.95 -9.37 -15.68
C HIS A 522 12.01 -10.71 -14.95
N LYS A 523 10.94 -11.09 -14.24
CA LYS A 523 10.89 -12.28 -13.39
C LYS A 523 10.35 -13.51 -14.13
N PHE A 524 11.11 -14.61 -14.12
CA PHE A 524 10.71 -15.92 -14.64
C PHE A 524 10.25 -16.84 -13.51
N MET A 525 9.24 -17.68 -13.78
CA MET A 525 8.73 -18.66 -12.82
C MET A 525 9.61 -19.92 -12.81
N LEU A 526 10.14 -20.28 -11.65
CA LEU A 526 10.88 -21.52 -11.41
C LEU A 526 9.93 -22.70 -11.20
N ARG A 527 10.44 -23.93 -11.30
CA ARG A 527 9.65 -25.17 -11.14
C ARG A 527 8.97 -25.34 -9.78
N ASP A 528 9.47 -24.69 -8.74
CA ASP A 528 8.87 -24.69 -7.40
C ASP A 528 7.76 -23.63 -7.24
N GLY A 529 7.51 -22.82 -8.28
CA GLY A 529 6.52 -21.73 -8.28
C GLY A 529 7.07 -20.37 -7.83
N SER A 530 8.34 -20.30 -7.39
CA SER A 530 8.99 -19.03 -7.04
C SER A 530 9.42 -18.25 -8.29
N TYR A 531 9.76 -16.97 -8.11
CA TYR A 531 10.15 -16.07 -9.21
C TYR A 531 11.59 -15.57 -9.06
N LYS A 532 12.32 -15.47 -10.17
CA LYS A 532 13.70 -14.97 -10.22
C LYS A 532 13.90 -14.04 -11.41
N GLU A 533 14.61 -12.93 -11.20
CA GLU A 533 14.87 -11.93 -12.25
C GLU A 533 15.84 -12.43 -13.31
N ALA A 534 15.66 -11.99 -14.56
CA ALA A 534 16.42 -12.41 -15.73
C ALA A 534 17.93 -12.27 -15.54
N ARG A 535 18.39 -11.15 -14.95
CA ARG A 535 19.82 -10.90 -14.66
C ARG A 535 20.44 -11.85 -13.62
N HIS A 536 19.61 -12.48 -12.79
CA HIS A 536 20.05 -13.38 -11.74
C HIS A 536 19.84 -14.86 -12.12
N LEU A 537 19.26 -15.13 -13.30
CA LEU A 537 19.12 -16.48 -13.81
C LEU A 537 20.49 -17.08 -14.16
N SER A 538 20.73 -18.30 -13.71
CA SER A 538 21.94 -19.07 -14.01
C SER A 538 21.61 -20.34 -14.78
N ALA A 539 22.65 -20.98 -15.32
CA ALA A 539 22.51 -22.26 -16.00
C ALA A 539 22.02 -23.41 -15.07
N ASP A 540 21.91 -23.15 -13.76
CA ASP A 540 21.39 -24.12 -12.80
C ASP A 540 19.87 -24.05 -12.61
N ASP A 541 19.25 -22.93 -12.97
CA ASP A 541 17.82 -22.70 -12.79
C ASP A 541 16.99 -23.46 -13.85
N SER A 542 15.86 -24.01 -13.41
CA SER A 542 14.88 -24.70 -14.27
C SER A 542 13.55 -23.99 -14.22
N LEU A 543 13.09 -23.57 -15.40
CA LEU A 543 11.86 -22.78 -15.54
C LEU A 543 10.62 -23.67 -15.57
N MET A 544 9.49 -23.11 -15.14
CA MET A 544 8.18 -23.77 -15.14
C MET A 544 7.66 -23.96 -16.58
N PRO A 545 7.46 -25.21 -17.06
CA PRO A 545 7.17 -25.43 -18.47
C PRO A 545 5.67 -25.52 -18.80
N LEU A 546 5.28 -25.00 -19.97
CA LEU A 546 3.99 -25.27 -20.62
C LEU A 546 4.16 -26.42 -21.63
N ARG A 547 3.57 -27.59 -21.35
CA ARG A 547 3.58 -28.74 -22.27
C ARG A 547 2.21 -28.97 -22.92
N LYS A 548 2.17 -29.02 -24.25
CA LYS A 548 0.96 -29.22 -25.06
C LYS A 548 1.07 -30.49 -25.92
N LYS A 549 -0.05 -31.17 -26.19
CA LYS A 549 -0.14 -32.24 -27.18
C LYS A 549 -1.55 -32.35 -27.78
N ILE A 550 -1.69 -33.07 -28.88
CA ILE A 550 -3.00 -33.37 -29.49
C ILE A 550 -3.49 -34.75 -29.03
N SER A 551 -4.78 -34.85 -28.72
CA SER A 551 -5.41 -36.08 -28.29
C SER A 551 -5.47 -37.12 -29.42
N LYS A 552 -5.05 -38.35 -29.12
CA LYS A 552 -5.18 -39.54 -29.97
C LYS A 552 -6.07 -40.56 -29.25
N ILE A 553 -6.90 -41.29 -29.99
CA ILE A 553 -7.78 -42.32 -29.40
C ILE A 553 -6.91 -43.45 -28.84
N GLY A 554 -7.02 -43.69 -27.54
CA GLY A 554 -6.21 -44.71 -26.84
C GLY A 554 -6.18 -44.52 -25.32
N GLY A 555 -6.16 -45.62 -24.57
CA GLY A 555 -6.22 -45.59 -23.10
C GLY A 555 -7.55 -45.04 -22.58
N ARG A 556 -7.51 -43.96 -21.78
CA ARG A 556 -8.70 -43.27 -21.21
C ARG A 556 -9.24 -42.13 -22.09
N ILE A 557 -8.65 -41.87 -23.26
CA ILE A 557 -9.03 -40.77 -24.17
C ILE A 557 -9.96 -41.32 -25.26
N THR A 558 -11.20 -40.82 -25.30
CA THR A 558 -12.26 -41.27 -26.23
C THR A 558 -12.43 -40.37 -27.46
N ILE A 559 -11.75 -39.21 -27.52
CA ILE A 559 -11.89 -38.19 -28.57
C ILE A 559 -10.53 -37.85 -29.21
N GLU A 560 -10.51 -37.74 -30.54
CA GLU A 560 -9.32 -37.40 -31.34
C GLU A 560 -9.33 -35.95 -31.82
N GLY A 561 -8.13 -35.36 -31.87
CA GLY A 561 -7.88 -34.07 -32.51
C GLY A 561 -8.08 -32.84 -31.62
N TYR A 562 -8.29 -33.02 -30.31
CA TYR A 562 -8.39 -31.93 -29.35
C TYR A 562 -7.03 -31.61 -28.74
N GLU A 563 -6.77 -30.34 -28.47
CA GLU A 563 -5.57 -29.93 -27.74
C GLU A 563 -5.68 -30.29 -26.25
N MET A 564 -4.56 -30.74 -25.69
CA MET A 564 -4.40 -31.05 -24.27
C MET A 564 -3.16 -30.37 -23.72
N VAL A 565 -3.24 -29.91 -22.48
CA VAL A 565 -2.13 -29.36 -21.71
C VAL A 565 -1.79 -30.25 -20.52
N LEU A 566 -0.50 -30.38 -20.19
CA LEU A 566 -0.06 -31.15 -19.02
C LEU A 566 -0.22 -30.29 -17.77
N ASN A 567 -1.04 -30.73 -16.83
CA ASN A 567 -1.15 -30.09 -15.52
C ASN A 567 0.06 -30.47 -14.64
N PRO A 568 0.89 -29.51 -14.18
CA PRO A 568 2.10 -29.77 -13.41
C PRO A 568 1.81 -30.39 -12.04
N ALA A 569 0.81 -29.89 -11.31
CA ALA A 569 0.46 -30.39 -9.97
C ALA A 569 0.00 -31.85 -9.96
N THR A 570 -0.72 -32.29 -11.00
CA THR A 570 -1.32 -33.65 -11.05
C THR A 570 -0.62 -34.60 -12.02
N HIS A 571 0.32 -34.10 -12.84
CA HIS A 571 0.96 -34.80 -13.96
C HIS A 571 -0.03 -35.48 -14.94
N LYS A 572 -1.25 -34.93 -15.05
CA LYS A 572 -2.30 -35.43 -15.94
C LYS A 572 -2.50 -34.49 -17.12
N TRP A 573 -2.77 -35.06 -18.29
CA TRP A 573 -3.17 -34.31 -19.47
C TRP A 573 -4.64 -33.91 -19.37
N ILE A 574 -4.93 -32.62 -19.52
CA ILE A 574 -6.27 -32.04 -19.46
C ILE A 574 -6.58 -31.43 -20.82
N PHE A 575 -7.79 -31.61 -21.34
CA PHE A 575 -8.21 -30.97 -22.58
C PHE A 575 -8.32 -29.45 -22.42
N THR A 576 -7.77 -28.68 -23.35
CA THR A 576 -7.77 -27.20 -23.28
C THR A 576 -9.19 -26.64 -23.21
N HIS A 577 -10.15 -27.16 -23.99
CA HIS A 577 -11.55 -26.71 -23.94
C HIS A 577 -12.22 -26.90 -22.58
N LEU A 578 -11.76 -27.83 -21.73
CA LEU A 578 -12.26 -27.95 -20.35
C LEU A 578 -11.72 -26.84 -19.45
N LEU A 579 -10.54 -26.29 -19.75
CA LEU A 579 -10.02 -25.11 -19.05
C LEU A 579 -10.81 -23.87 -19.45
N SER A 580 -11.13 -23.72 -20.74
CA SER A 580 -11.98 -22.63 -21.24
C SER A 580 -13.41 -22.71 -20.68
N ASP A 581 -13.96 -23.92 -20.54
CA ASP A 581 -15.26 -24.14 -19.88
C ASP A 581 -15.26 -23.69 -18.42
N ARG A 582 -14.20 -24.03 -17.67
CA ARG A 582 -14.03 -23.58 -16.28
C ARG A 582 -13.92 -22.05 -16.20
N TYR A 583 -13.18 -21.44 -17.12
CA TYR A 583 -13.07 -19.99 -17.21
C TYR A 583 -14.45 -19.33 -17.42
N ASN A 584 -15.25 -19.82 -18.36
CA ASN A 584 -16.59 -19.28 -18.63
C ASN A 584 -17.55 -19.43 -17.44
N LEU A 585 -17.52 -20.57 -16.75
CA LEU A 585 -18.32 -20.78 -15.54
C LEU A 585 -17.90 -19.81 -14.41
N ALA A 586 -16.60 -19.63 -14.21
CA ALA A 586 -16.08 -18.71 -13.20
C ALA A 586 -16.46 -17.25 -13.49
N ASN A 587 -16.45 -16.84 -14.76
CA ASN A 587 -16.80 -15.49 -15.20
C ASN A 587 -18.30 -15.30 -15.52
N ARG A 588 -19.15 -16.29 -15.17
CA ARG A 588 -20.61 -16.25 -15.39
C ARG A 588 -21.04 -15.95 -16.83
N VAL A 589 -20.23 -16.36 -17.82
CA VAL A 589 -20.56 -16.24 -19.26
C VAL A 589 -21.77 -17.13 -19.60
N TYR A 590 -21.85 -18.28 -18.94
CA TYR A 590 -23.00 -19.17 -18.91
C TYR A 590 -23.04 -19.92 -17.56
N ARG A 591 -24.15 -20.57 -17.24
CA ARG A 591 -24.34 -21.37 -16.02
C ARG A 591 -24.13 -22.86 -16.31
N ALA A 592 -23.87 -23.64 -15.26
CA ALA A 592 -23.74 -25.09 -15.39
C ALA A 592 -25.07 -25.76 -15.82
N GLU A 593 -26.20 -25.12 -15.51
CA GLU A 593 -27.57 -25.53 -15.84
C GLU A 593 -27.89 -25.39 -17.34
N ASP A 594 -27.14 -24.57 -18.09
CA ASP A 594 -27.41 -24.27 -19.51
C ASP A 594 -27.11 -25.46 -20.43
N GLY A 595 -26.43 -26.51 -19.93
CA GLY A 595 -26.21 -27.74 -20.68
C GLY A 595 -24.99 -28.55 -20.25
N GLU A 596 -25.06 -29.87 -20.48
CA GLU A 596 -23.98 -30.81 -20.17
C GLU A 596 -22.90 -30.88 -21.27
N HIS A 597 -23.27 -30.53 -22.52
CA HIS A 597 -22.39 -30.63 -23.68
C HIS A 597 -21.65 -29.33 -23.94
N ARG A 598 -20.33 -29.41 -24.18
CA ARG A 598 -19.50 -28.27 -24.59
C ARG A 598 -19.32 -28.32 -26.09
N HIS A 599 -19.65 -27.22 -26.76
CA HIS A 599 -19.65 -27.15 -28.21
C HIS A 599 -18.83 -25.94 -28.69
N HIS A 600 -17.92 -26.15 -29.63
CA HIS A 600 -17.18 -25.08 -30.31
C HIS A 600 -18.09 -24.45 -31.37
N LYS A 601 -18.38 -23.15 -31.26
CA LYS A 601 -19.30 -22.42 -32.16
C LYS A 601 -18.85 -22.46 -33.62
N ASP A 602 -17.54 -22.42 -33.86
CA ASP A 602 -16.91 -22.46 -35.18
C ASP A 602 -16.57 -23.89 -35.70
N PHE A 603 -16.92 -24.94 -34.95
CA PHE A 603 -16.57 -26.34 -35.22
C PHE A 603 -15.04 -26.64 -35.28
N ASN A 604 -14.19 -25.68 -34.92
CA ASN A 604 -12.75 -25.84 -34.85
C ASN A 604 -12.32 -26.28 -33.44
N LYS A 605 -11.99 -27.57 -33.31
CA LYS A 605 -11.56 -28.23 -32.07
C LYS A 605 -10.30 -27.64 -31.42
N ARG A 606 -9.56 -26.80 -32.15
CA ARG A 606 -8.30 -26.18 -31.70
C ARG A 606 -8.49 -24.73 -31.27
N ASN A 607 -9.58 -24.09 -31.66
CA ASN A 607 -9.91 -22.76 -31.20
C ASN A 607 -10.55 -22.84 -29.81
N ASN A 608 -9.73 -22.92 -28.77
CA ASN A 608 -10.22 -23.03 -27.40
C ASN A 608 -10.36 -21.67 -26.72
N ASN A 609 -10.52 -20.57 -27.46
CA ASN A 609 -10.88 -19.32 -26.83
C ASN A 609 -12.24 -19.48 -26.11
N PRO A 610 -12.38 -18.96 -24.89
CA PRO A 610 -13.63 -19.07 -24.13
C PRO A 610 -14.86 -18.52 -24.86
N ASP A 611 -14.72 -17.48 -25.68
CA ASP A 611 -15.81 -16.91 -26.50
C ASP A 611 -16.35 -17.88 -27.59
N ASN A 612 -15.51 -18.80 -28.06
CA ASN A 612 -15.84 -19.82 -29.04
C ASN A 612 -16.49 -21.08 -28.43
N LEU A 613 -16.63 -21.15 -27.10
CA LEU A 613 -17.25 -22.30 -26.43
C LEU A 613 -18.67 -21.97 -25.96
N ALA A 614 -19.60 -22.92 -26.13
CA ALA A 614 -20.97 -22.83 -25.63
C ALA A 614 -21.36 -24.10 -24.86
N ARG A 615 -22.23 -23.95 -23.85
CA ARG A 615 -22.94 -25.06 -23.23
C ARG A 615 -24.35 -25.15 -23.80
N ILE A 616 -24.71 -26.35 -24.23
CA ILE A 616 -26.04 -26.65 -24.78
C ILE A 616 -26.53 -27.98 -24.22
N SER A 617 -27.85 -28.14 -24.12
CA SER A 617 -28.45 -29.41 -23.71
C SER A 617 -28.12 -30.51 -24.73
N LYS A 618 -28.30 -31.77 -24.33
CA LYS A 618 -28.05 -32.90 -25.23
C LYS A 618 -29.01 -32.86 -26.43
N GLU A 619 -30.25 -32.47 -26.18
CA GLU A 619 -31.32 -32.35 -27.17
C GLU A 619 -31.00 -31.23 -28.17
N GLU A 620 -30.61 -30.04 -27.70
CA GLU A 620 -30.19 -28.93 -28.56
C GLU A 620 -28.89 -29.23 -29.32
N HIS A 621 -27.93 -29.91 -28.69
CA HIS A 621 -26.72 -30.37 -29.37
C HIS A 621 -27.07 -31.30 -30.52
N LEU A 622 -27.94 -32.30 -30.29
CA LEU A 622 -28.38 -33.21 -31.34
C LEU A 622 -29.18 -32.49 -32.44
N GLN A 623 -30.03 -31.52 -32.08
CA GLN A 623 -30.78 -30.70 -33.04
C GLN A 623 -29.83 -29.82 -33.88
N LEU A 624 -28.85 -29.16 -33.26
CA LEU A 624 -27.84 -28.37 -33.96
C LEU A 624 -27.07 -29.23 -34.97
N HIS A 625 -26.66 -30.44 -34.57
CA HIS A 625 -26.00 -31.40 -35.47
C HIS A 625 -26.95 -31.92 -36.56
N SER A 626 -28.25 -32.02 -36.29
CA SER A 626 -29.29 -32.35 -37.26
C SER A 626 -29.45 -31.24 -38.32
N ASP A 627 -29.52 -29.99 -37.89
CA ASP A 627 -29.75 -28.82 -38.76
C ASP A 627 -28.55 -28.54 -39.68
N ILE A 628 -27.35 -28.95 -39.28
CA ILE A 628 -26.11 -28.83 -40.08
C ILE A 628 -25.69 -30.15 -40.75
N LEU A 629 -26.55 -31.17 -40.80
CA LEU A 629 -26.25 -32.48 -41.41
C LEU A 629 -25.70 -32.31 -42.83
N GLU A 630 -26.30 -31.43 -43.63
CA GLU A 630 -25.87 -31.02 -44.98
C GLU A 630 -24.40 -30.56 -45.03
N LYS A 631 -23.96 -29.82 -44.01
CA LYS A 631 -22.60 -29.22 -43.92
C LYS A 631 -21.56 -30.14 -43.27
N THR A 632 -21.98 -31.23 -42.63
CA THR A 632 -21.11 -32.10 -41.82
C THR A 632 -21.10 -33.55 -42.31
N LEU A 633 -22.17 -34.32 -42.07
CA LEU A 633 -22.25 -35.77 -42.34
C LEU A 633 -22.75 -36.09 -43.76
N HIS A 634 -23.56 -35.22 -44.36
CA HIS A 634 -24.11 -35.42 -45.70
C HIS A 634 -23.25 -34.89 -46.85
N ARG A 635 -22.06 -34.39 -46.50
CA ARG A 635 -21.05 -33.96 -47.45
C ARG A 635 -20.68 -35.11 -48.40
N PRO A 636 -20.55 -34.87 -49.73
CA PRO A 636 -20.37 -35.93 -50.71
C PRO A 636 -19.16 -36.85 -50.42
N ASP A 637 -18.07 -36.28 -49.89
CA ASP A 637 -16.86 -36.99 -49.52
C ASP A 637 -17.06 -37.91 -48.30
N ILE A 638 -17.89 -37.52 -47.33
CA ILE A 638 -18.17 -38.29 -46.11
C ILE A 638 -19.15 -39.43 -46.38
N LYS A 639 -20.15 -39.24 -47.25
CA LYS A 639 -21.07 -40.31 -47.67
C LYS A 639 -20.30 -41.46 -48.34
N GLU A 640 -19.36 -41.13 -49.22
CA GLU A 640 -18.54 -42.12 -49.92
C GLU A 640 -17.55 -42.84 -48.99
N LYS A 641 -16.96 -42.11 -48.02
CA LYS A 641 -16.14 -42.70 -46.95
C LYS A 641 -16.93 -43.69 -46.09
N THR A 642 -18.16 -43.33 -45.72
CA THR A 642 -19.03 -44.15 -44.85
C THR A 642 -19.48 -45.43 -45.57
N ARG A 643 -19.77 -45.35 -46.88
CA ARG A 643 -20.10 -46.52 -47.71
C ARG A 643 -18.97 -47.54 -47.73
N ARG A 644 -17.72 -47.08 -47.89
CA ARG A 644 -16.53 -47.93 -47.88
C ARG A 644 -16.28 -48.57 -46.51
N ILE A 645 -16.45 -47.82 -45.42
CA ILE A 645 -16.27 -48.34 -44.05
C ILE A 645 -17.31 -49.41 -43.70
N ARG A 646 -18.57 -49.27 -44.12
CA ARG A 646 -19.62 -50.28 -43.83
C ARG A 646 -19.39 -51.64 -44.49
N GLN A 647 -18.51 -51.69 -45.50
CA GLN A 647 -18.14 -52.93 -46.18
C GLN A 647 -16.94 -53.62 -45.54
N THR A 648 -16.22 -52.99 -44.60
CA THR A 648 -15.03 -53.58 -43.99
C THR A 648 -15.38 -54.61 -42.91
N PRO A 649 -14.54 -55.66 -42.73
CA PRO A 649 -14.73 -56.68 -41.69
C PRO A 649 -14.83 -56.08 -40.28
N GLU A 650 -14.00 -55.08 -40.00
CA GLU A 650 -13.91 -54.41 -38.70
C GLU A 650 -15.20 -53.67 -38.31
N PHE A 651 -15.91 -53.06 -39.29
CA PHE A 651 -17.19 -52.42 -39.00
C PHE A 651 -18.27 -53.45 -38.64
N ARG A 652 -18.29 -54.60 -39.32
CA ARG A 652 -19.24 -55.69 -39.01
C ARG A 652 -18.96 -56.29 -37.64
N GLU A 653 -17.68 -56.44 -37.28
CA GLU A 653 -17.24 -56.93 -35.98
C GLU A 653 -17.57 -55.94 -34.84
N LYS A 654 -17.42 -54.64 -35.10
CA LYS A 654 -17.79 -53.57 -34.16
C LYS A 654 -19.31 -53.44 -33.97
N MET A 655 -20.10 -53.66 -35.01
CA MET A 655 -21.56 -53.76 -34.89
C MET A 655 -21.97 -55.00 -34.09
N SER A 656 -21.32 -56.14 -34.31
CA SER A 656 -21.52 -57.37 -33.53
C SER A 656 -21.23 -57.15 -32.04
N SER A 657 -20.12 -56.50 -31.70
CA SER A 657 -19.78 -56.19 -30.30
C SER A 657 -20.73 -55.19 -29.66
N THR A 658 -21.23 -54.21 -30.42
CA THR A 658 -22.22 -53.23 -29.94
C THR A 658 -23.58 -53.88 -29.68
N MET A 659 -24.03 -54.80 -30.55
CA MET A 659 -25.25 -55.59 -30.36
C MET A 659 -25.16 -56.53 -29.15
N SER A 660 -23.94 -56.92 -28.79
CA SER A 660 -23.62 -57.77 -27.63
C SER A 660 -23.58 -57.00 -26.29
N HIS A 661 -23.59 -55.65 -26.33
CA HIS A 661 -23.40 -54.79 -25.15
C HIS A 661 -24.61 -54.83 -24.19
N PRO A 662 -24.45 -54.91 -22.86
CA PRO A 662 -25.52 -55.22 -21.89
C PRO A 662 -26.77 -54.34 -21.96
N LYS A 663 -26.62 -53.02 -22.15
CA LYS A 663 -27.74 -52.07 -22.31
C LYS A 663 -28.53 -52.30 -23.61
N MET A 664 -27.82 -52.56 -24.70
CA MET A 664 -28.42 -52.89 -25.99
C MET A 664 -29.10 -54.25 -25.90
N ARG A 665 -28.45 -55.22 -25.24
CA ARG A 665 -29.03 -56.52 -24.90
C ARG A 665 -30.27 -56.41 -24.04
N ALA A 666 -30.33 -55.48 -23.08
CA ALA A 666 -31.49 -55.25 -22.23
C ALA A 666 -32.66 -54.66 -23.03
N MET A 667 -32.40 -53.64 -23.86
CA MET A 667 -33.40 -53.05 -24.75
C MET A 667 -33.92 -54.07 -25.77
N LEU A 668 -33.02 -54.84 -26.38
CA LEU A 668 -33.36 -55.94 -27.31
C LEU A 668 -34.09 -57.07 -26.57
N SER A 669 -33.74 -57.36 -25.32
CA SER A 669 -34.42 -58.34 -24.47
C SER A 669 -35.83 -57.90 -24.10
N GLU A 670 -36.04 -56.62 -23.82
CA GLU A 670 -37.37 -56.05 -23.55
C GLU A 670 -38.27 -56.08 -24.79
N ARG A 671 -37.69 -55.78 -25.97
CA ARG A 671 -38.37 -55.97 -27.27
C ARG A 671 -38.63 -57.44 -27.57
N ALA A 672 -37.67 -58.32 -27.28
CA ALA A 672 -37.83 -59.76 -27.44
C ALA A 672 -38.94 -60.28 -26.51
N LYS A 673 -39.02 -59.82 -25.25
CA LYS A 673 -40.09 -60.19 -24.31
C LYS A 673 -41.47 -59.86 -24.87
N LYS A 674 -41.65 -58.64 -25.41
CA LYS A 674 -42.89 -58.27 -26.14
C LYS A 674 -43.16 -59.17 -27.35
N GLN A 675 -42.12 -59.64 -28.02
CA GLN A 675 -42.24 -60.53 -29.17
C GLN A 675 -42.54 -61.99 -28.76
N TRP A 676 -42.12 -62.42 -27.57
CA TRP A 676 -42.40 -63.73 -26.96
C TRP A 676 -43.78 -63.81 -26.29
N GLU A 677 -44.47 -62.69 -26.13
CA GLU A 677 -45.90 -62.63 -25.78
C GLU A 677 -46.79 -63.08 -26.97
N ASP A 678 -46.26 -63.06 -28.20
CA ASP A 678 -46.93 -63.63 -29.37
C ASP A 678 -46.82 -65.16 -29.34
N ASP A 679 -47.95 -65.81 -29.10
CA ASP A 679 -48.05 -67.27 -28.97
C ASP A 679 -47.62 -68.01 -30.25
N THR A 680 -47.77 -67.40 -31.43
CA THR A 680 -47.34 -68.01 -32.69
C THR A 680 -45.81 -68.02 -32.83
N TYR A 681 -45.15 -66.94 -32.39
CA TYR A 681 -43.70 -66.83 -32.34
C TYR A 681 -43.09 -67.76 -31.29
N LYS A 682 -43.75 -67.89 -30.13
CA LYS A 682 -43.32 -68.77 -29.03
C LYS A 682 -43.35 -70.25 -29.42
N ALA A 683 -44.41 -70.70 -30.09
CA ALA A 683 -44.53 -72.08 -30.57
C ALA A 683 -43.42 -72.42 -31.59
N TYR A 684 -43.09 -71.47 -32.47
CA TYR A 684 -42.03 -71.62 -33.47
C TYR A 684 -40.64 -71.74 -32.83
N MET A 685 -40.33 -70.89 -31.84
CA MET A 685 -39.00 -70.87 -31.20
C MET A 685 -38.74 -72.05 -30.26
N VAL A 686 -39.77 -72.55 -29.55
CA VAL A 686 -39.62 -73.75 -28.70
C VAL A 686 -39.28 -74.99 -29.53
N LYS A 687 -39.94 -75.15 -30.68
CA LYS A 687 -39.63 -76.25 -31.61
C LYS A 687 -38.18 -76.18 -32.08
N LYS A 688 -37.70 -74.99 -32.45
CA LYS A 688 -36.32 -74.78 -32.91
C LYS A 688 -35.27 -74.98 -31.82
N PHE A 689 -35.59 -74.63 -30.57
CA PHE A 689 -34.65 -74.81 -29.45
C PHE A 689 -34.48 -76.28 -29.05
N LEU A 690 -35.56 -77.07 -29.02
CA LEU A 690 -35.48 -78.49 -28.72
C LEU A 690 -34.71 -79.25 -29.80
N GLU A 691 -34.93 -78.90 -31.07
CA GLU A 691 -34.14 -79.42 -32.20
C GLU A 691 -32.64 -79.16 -31.99
N PHE A 692 -32.25 -77.95 -31.58
CA PHE A 692 -30.86 -77.57 -31.31
C PHE A 692 -30.26 -78.24 -30.06
N TYR A 693 -31.01 -78.32 -28.96
CA TYR A 693 -30.49 -78.84 -27.70
C TYR A 693 -30.24 -80.35 -27.74
N CYS A 694 -31.13 -81.10 -28.39
CA CYS A 694 -30.95 -82.54 -28.58
C CYS A 694 -29.77 -82.82 -29.51
N SER A 695 -29.60 -82.02 -30.58
CA SER A 695 -28.57 -82.24 -31.59
C SER A 695 -27.16 -81.78 -31.20
N ASN A 696 -26.99 -81.02 -30.11
CA ASN A 696 -25.70 -80.37 -29.80
C ASN A 696 -25.09 -80.83 -28.46
N ALA A 697 -24.36 -81.95 -28.51
CA ALA A 697 -23.73 -82.58 -27.34
C ALA A 697 -22.63 -81.72 -26.70
N GLU A 698 -21.87 -80.98 -27.49
CA GLU A 698 -20.79 -80.10 -27.00
C GLU A 698 -21.33 -78.95 -26.13
N TYR A 699 -22.50 -78.42 -26.47
CA TYR A 699 -23.13 -77.36 -25.68
C TYR A 699 -23.46 -77.84 -24.26
N ARG A 700 -23.90 -79.09 -24.12
CA ARG A 700 -24.20 -79.69 -22.81
C ARG A 700 -22.94 -79.82 -21.94
N VAL A 701 -21.80 -80.18 -22.53
CA VAL A 701 -20.51 -80.29 -21.84
C VAL A 701 -20.00 -78.90 -21.41
N LYS A 702 -20.14 -77.90 -22.27
CA LYS A 702 -19.70 -76.53 -21.98
C LYS A 702 -20.50 -75.90 -20.84
N ASN A 703 -21.80 -76.18 -20.76
CA ASN A 703 -22.66 -75.65 -19.70
C ASN A 703 -22.31 -76.25 -18.33
N LYS A 704 -21.92 -77.54 -18.30
CA LYS A 704 -21.42 -78.19 -17.08
C LYS A 704 -20.16 -77.49 -16.53
N LYS A 705 -19.25 -77.09 -17.42
CA LYS A 705 -17.97 -76.46 -17.06
C LYS A 705 -18.11 -75.05 -16.47
N LEU A 706 -19.14 -74.31 -16.88
CA LEU A 706 -19.46 -72.98 -16.35
C LEU A 706 -20.03 -73.03 -14.92
N LEU A 707 -20.82 -74.06 -14.62
CA LEU A 707 -21.33 -74.30 -13.27
C LEU A 707 -20.21 -74.55 -12.25
N ASP A 708 -19.16 -75.27 -12.65
CA ASP A 708 -17.98 -75.52 -11.81
C ASP A 708 -17.23 -74.23 -11.46
N GLN A 709 -17.11 -73.29 -12.41
CA GLN A 709 -16.44 -72.01 -12.21
C GLN A 709 -17.19 -71.10 -11.25
N ALA A 710 -18.52 -71.05 -11.36
CA ALA A 710 -19.36 -70.26 -10.46
C ALA A 710 -19.28 -70.76 -9.00
N GLN A 711 -19.13 -72.08 -8.80
CA GLN A 711 -18.90 -72.64 -7.48
C GLN A 711 -17.55 -72.18 -6.88
N GLN A 712 -16.49 -72.07 -7.68
CA GLN A 712 -15.18 -71.61 -7.19
C GLN A 712 -15.20 -70.16 -6.69
N GLU A 713 -15.91 -69.27 -7.37
CA GLU A 713 -16.11 -67.89 -6.92
C GLU A 713 -16.92 -67.82 -5.63
N TYR A 714 -18.01 -68.57 -5.54
CA TYR A 714 -18.86 -68.61 -4.36
C TYR A 714 -18.09 -69.03 -3.08
N TRP A 715 -17.21 -70.02 -3.20
CA TRP A 715 -16.40 -70.51 -2.08
C TRP A 715 -15.16 -69.66 -1.76
N SER A 716 -14.83 -68.66 -2.59
CA SER A 716 -13.68 -67.77 -2.35
C SER A 716 -13.93 -66.79 -1.19
N ASP A 717 -15.19 -66.44 -0.91
CA ASP A 717 -15.57 -65.59 0.21
C ASP A 717 -15.35 -66.30 1.56
N LYS A 718 -14.70 -65.62 2.50
CA LYS A 718 -14.50 -66.12 3.87
C LYS A 718 -15.81 -66.29 4.63
N ARG A 719 -16.84 -65.48 4.33
CA ARG A 719 -18.15 -65.56 4.99
C ARG A 719 -18.94 -66.79 4.57
N ASN A 720 -19.00 -67.08 3.27
CA ASN A 720 -19.65 -68.29 2.75
C ASN A 720 -19.01 -69.57 3.29
N ARG A 721 -17.68 -69.55 3.50
CA ARG A 721 -16.96 -70.65 4.15
C ARG A 721 -17.28 -70.77 5.64
N ALA A 722 -17.44 -69.65 6.35
CA ALA A 722 -17.81 -69.65 7.78
C ALA A 722 -19.25 -70.14 8.01
N ASP A 723 -20.19 -69.70 7.18
CA ASP A 723 -21.60 -70.13 7.24
C ASP A 723 -21.78 -71.59 6.79
N GLN A 724 -20.94 -72.06 5.87
CA GLN A 724 -20.88 -73.48 5.54
C GLN A 724 -20.23 -74.29 6.66
N GLY A 725 -19.19 -73.75 7.32
CA GLY A 725 -18.57 -74.38 8.48
C GLY A 725 -19.56 -74.64 9.61
N LYS A 726 -20.46 -73.69 9.90
CA LYS A 726 -21.54 -73.88 10.87
C LYS A 726 -22.51 -75.01 10.48
N ARG A 727 -22.91 -75.06 9.21
CA ARG A 727 -23.78 -76.13 8.67
C ARG A 727 -23.11 -77.51 8.71
N VAL A 728 -21.81 -77.56 8.43
CA VAL A 728 -21.04 -78.81 8.46
C VAL A 728 -20.83 -79.30 9.90
N MET A 729 -20.64 -78.41 10.87
CA MET A 729 -20.60 -78.80 12.29
C MET A 729 -21.93 -79.40 12.74
N GLN A 730 -23.06 -78.76 12.43
CA GLN A 730 -24.39 -79.32 12.72
C GLN A 730 -24.60 -80.69 12.05
N PHE A 731 -24.15 -80.85 10.81
CA PHE A 731 -24.29 -82.11 10.08
C PHE A 731 -23.50 -83.27 10.70
N PHE A 732 -22.28 -83.03 11.20
CA PHE A 732 -21.48 -84.08 11.84
C PHE A 732 -21.87 -84.33 13.31
N GLU A 733 -22.58 -83.40 13.94
CA GLU A 733 -23.29 -83.66 15.21
C GLU A 733 -24.49 -84.58 15.01
N GLU A 734 -25.21 -84.44 13.89
CA GLU A 734 -26.36 -85.30 13.55
C GLU A 734 -25.95 -86.67 12.99
N TYR A 735 -24.77 -86.81 12.38
CA TYR A 735 -24.35 -88.05 11.69
C TYR A 735 -22.88 -88.45 11.98
N PRO A 736 -22.59 -88.99 13.17
CA PRO A 736 -21.21 -89.23 13.64
C PRO A 736 -20.46 -90.33 12.87
N GLU A 737 -21.12 -91.38 12.37
CA GLU A 737 -20.46 -92.49 11.64
C GLU A 737 -19.69 -92.05 10.37
N LYS A 738 -20.02 -90.89 9.78
CA LYS A 738 -19.32 -90.34 8.61
C LYS A 738 -17.92 -89.84 8.93
N ARG A 739 -17.67 -89.44 10.18
CA ARG A 739 -16.42 -88.80 10.60
C ARG A 739 -15.26 -89.81 10.64
N GLU A 740 -15.56 -91.04 11.02
CA GLU A 740 -14.59 -92.14 11.11
C GLU A 740 -13.97 -92.47 9.74
N ARG A 741 -14.80 -92.55 8.71
CA ARG A 741 -14.40 -92.95 7.35
C ARG A 741 -13.46 -91.95 6.67
N LEU A 742 -13.61 -90.66 6.96
CA LEU A 742 -12.78 -89.60 6.35
C LEU A 742 -11.38 -89.53 6.96
N SER A 743 -11.25 -89.93 8.23
CA SER A 743 -9.96 -90.04 8.92
C SER A 743 -9.04 -91.09 8.25
N GLN A 744 -9.61 -92.17 7.72
CA GLN A 744 -8.86 -93.24 7.05
C GLN A 744 -8.11 -92.74 5.80
N ILE A 745 -8.77 -91.94 4.97
CA ILE A 745 -8.25 -91.47 3.67
C ILE A 745 -7.14 -90.42 3.85
N ALA A 746 -7.23 -89.58 4.88
CA ALA A 746 -6.22 -88.56 5.16
C ALA A 746 -4.87 -89.17 5.56
N LYS A 747 -4.89 -90.34 6.22
CA LYS A 747 -3.67 -91.07 6.58
C LYS A 747 -2.94 -91.58 5.34
N GLU A 748 -3.65 -92.04 4.31
CA GLU A 748 -3.07 -92.57 3.07
C GLU A 748 -2.35 -91.50 2.21
N GLN A 749 -2.77 -90.23 2.27
CA GLN A 749 -2.15 -89.14 1.50
C GLN A 749 -0.86 -88.60 2.14
N TRP A 750 -0.73 -88.68 3.46
CA TRP A 750 0.47 -88.26 4.16
C TRP A 750 1.62 -89.24 4.04
N ASP A 751 1.42 -90.41 3.43
CA ASP A 751 2.45 -91.43 3.21
C ASP A 751 3.25 -91.24 1.91
N ASP A 752 2.91 -90.27 1.04
CA ASP A 752 3.70 -89.94 -0.15
C ASP A 752 5.01 -89.19 0.23
N ALA A 753 6.16 -89.82 -0.03
CA ALA A 753 7.48 -89.36 0.42
C ALA A 753 8.16 -88.38 -0.56
N ALA A 754 7.86 -88.47 -1.86
CA ALA A 754 8.47 -87.60 -2.87
C ALA A 754 7.95 -86.16 -2.75
N LEU A 755 6.67 -86.04 -2.40
CA LEU A 755 5.96 -84.78 -2.29
C LEU A 755 6.38 -83.95 -1.06
N ARG A 756 6.90 -84.60 -0.01
CA ARG A 756 7.36 -83.93 1.22
C ARG A 756 8.78 -83.38 1.14
N ARG A 757 9.70 -84.04 0.44
CA ARG A 757 11.13 -83.65 0.38
C ARG A 757 11.38 -82.41 -0.46
N TRP A 758 10.83 -82.37 -1.67
CA TRP A 758 11.02 -81.27 -2.60
C TRP A 758 10.53 -79.92 -2.06
N ARG A 759 9.41 -79.94 -1.31
CA ARG A 759 8.79 -78.74 -0.75
C ARG A 759 9.59 -78.13 0.41
N SER A 760 10.41 -78.92 1.09
CA SER A 760 11.12 -78.55 2.31
C SER A 760 12.39 -77.71 2.07
N GLU A 761 13.19 -78.01 1.04
CA GLU A 761 14.54 -77.45 0.92
C GLU A 761 14.60 -76.07 0.25
N LYS A 762 13.92 -75.86 -0.87
CA LYS A 762 14.08 -74.62 -1.64
C LYS A 762 13.43 -73.38 -1.03
N THR A 763 12.47 -73.59 -0.13
CA THR A 763 11.66 -72.52 0.43
C THR A 763 12.33 -71.86 1.64
N LYS A 764 13.35 -72.48 2.26
CA LYS A 764 13.89 -72.02 3.56
C LYS A 764 15.05 -71.02 3.51
N GLU A 765 15.88 -70.96 2.47
CA GLU A 765 17.20 -70.29 2.64
C GLU A 765 17.31 -68.79 2.26
N GLN A 766 16.42 -68.20 1.47
CA GLN A 766 16.71 -66.87 0.89
C GLN A 766 15.53 -65.89 0.83
N TRP A 767 14.53 -66.03 1.69
CA TRP A 767 13.28 -65.26 1.56
C TRP A 767 12.88 -64.53 2.84
N THR A 768 13.26 -63.25 2.94
CA THR A 768 12.46 -62.26 3.70
C THR A 768 11.88 -61.19 2.76
N SER A 769 10.64 -60.80 3.05
CA SER A 769 9.78 -59.98 2.18
C SER A 769 10.16 -58.49 2.15
N GLU A 770 10.84 -57.98 3.17
CA GLU A 770 11.21 -56.55 3.22
C GLU A 770 12.46 -56.24 2.38
N PHE A 771 13.43 -57.15 2.37
CA PHE A 771 14.66 -57.03 1.57
C PHE A 771 14.36 -57.00 0.05
N ARG A 772 13.27 -57.66 -0.38
CA ARG A 772 12.87 -57.67 -1.80
C ARG A 772 12.33 -56.34 -2.30
N ALA A 773 11.65 -55.57 -1.46
CA ALA A 773 10.98 -54.36 -1.89
C ALA A 773 11.96 -53.17 -1.98
N LYS A 774 12.76 -52.93 -0.93
CA LYS A 774 13.68 -51.78 -0.84
C LYS A 774 14.82 -51.82 -1.87
N ARG A 775 15.37 -53.01 -2.16
CA ARG A 775 16.50 -53.16 -3.09
C ARG A 775 16.10 -52.97 -4.57
N LYS A 776 14.86 -53.30 -4.94
CA LYS A 776 14.38 -53.21 -6.33
C LYS A 776 14.11 -51.76 -6.78
N GLN A 777 13.68 -50.88 -5.87
CA GLN A 777 13.41 -49.47 -6.21
C GLN A 777 14.69 -48.65 -6.41
N ALA A 778 15.67 -48.75 -5.51
CA ALA A 778 16.93 -48.01 -5.63
C ALA A 778 17.75 -48.45 -6.86
N TYR A 779 17.77 -49.75 -7.15
CA TYR A 779 18.45 -50.32 -8.31
C TYR A 779 17.83 -49.85 -9.64
N ASN A 780 16.53 -49.59 -9.69
CA ASN A 780 15.86 -49.21 -10.94
C ASN A 780 16.11 -47.73 -11.31
N LYS A 781 16.28 -46.83 -10.34
CA LYS A 781 16.42 -45.39 -10.60
C LYS A 781 17.78 -45.02 -11.23
N THR A 782 18.86 -45.68 -10.84
CA THR A 782 20.23 -45.38 -11.29
C THR A 782 20.48 -45.80 -12.75
N TYR A 783 19.92 -46.93 -13.18
CA TYR A 783 20.08 -47.44 -14.55
C TYR A 783 19.28 -46.64 -15.58
N LEU A 784 18.14 -46.05 -15.18
CA LEU A 784 17.29 -45.24 -16.06
C LEU A 784 17.95 -43.91 -16.45
N ASN A 785 18.50 -43.18 -15.48
CA ASN A 785 19.06 -41.84 -15.72
C ASN A 785 20.36 -41.85 -16.52
N ARG A 786 21.26 -42.81 -16.26
CA ARG A 786 22.53 -42.95 -16.98
C ARG A 786 22.31 -43.26 -18.47
N ALA A 787 21.30 -44.07 -18.76
CA ALA A 787 21.01 -44.49 -20.12
C ALA A 787 20.31 -43.41 -20.97
N LEU A 788 19.40 -42.62 -20.38
CA LEU A 788 18.74 -41.50 -21.08
C LEU A 788 19.72 -40.36 -21.42
N SER A 789 20.66 -40.06 -20.53
CA SER A 789 21.69 -39.03 -20.75
C SER A 789 22.62 -39.39 -21.93
N LEU A 790 23.05 -40.66 -22.02
CA LEU A 790 23.88 -41.13 -23.14
C LEU A 790 23.10 -41.08 -24.47
N LEU A 791 21.82 -41.47 -24.47
CA LEU A 791 20.95 -41.40 -25.66
C LEU A 791 20.74 -39.96 -26.16
N HIS A 792 20.58 -38.99 -25.26
CA HIS A 792 20.50 -37.57 -25.63
C HIS A 792 21.80 -37.04 -26.26
N SER A 793 22.97 -37.52 -25.81
CA SER A 793 24.27 -37.13 -26.38
C SER A 793 24.54 -37.68 -27.79
N ILE A 794 23.96 -38.85 -28.11
CA ILE A 794 24.01 -39.46 -29.45
C ILE A 794 23.07 -38.70 -30.39
N TYR A 795 21.87 -38.39 -29.90
CA TYR A 795 20.91 -37.55 -30.62
C TYR A 795 21.51 -36.18 -31.02
N LYS A 796 22.17 -35.46 -30.11
CA LYS A 796 22.80 -34.16 -30.43
C LYS A 796 23.85 -34.21 -31.54
N ARG A 797 24.54 -35.35 -31.74
CA ARG A 797 25.60 -35.48 -32.77
C ARG A 797 25.08 -35.87 -34.15
N LYS A 798 24.01 -36.67 -34.23
CA LYS A 798 23.51 -37.21 -35.50
C LYS A 798 22.10 -36.76 -35.88
N GLY A 799 21.40 -36.05 -35.00
CA GLY A 799 20.02 -35.62 -35.21
C GLY A 799 18.98 -36.73 -35.06
N THR A 800 19.40 -37.96 -34.71
CA THR A 800 18.50 -39.10 -34.46
C THR A 800 19.07 -39.98 -33.34
N VAL A 801 18.19 -40.53 -32.49
CA VAL A 801 18.58 -41.52 -31.49
C VAL A 801 18.85 -42.86 -32.19
N ASP A 802 20.12 -43.23 -32.36
CA ASP A 802 20.52 -44.49 -33.02
C ASP A 802 20.84 -45.59 -31.99
N ALA A 803 19.99 -46.63 -31.97
CA ALA A 803 20.13 -47.78 -31.09
C ALA A 803 21.39 -48.62 -31.35
N ARG A 804 21.87 -48.68 -32.60
CA ARG A 804 23.10 -49.41 -32.97
C ARG A 804 24.33 -48.70 -32.45
N GLU A 805 24.36 -47.38 -32.51
CA GLU A 805 25.48 -46.58 -32.01
C GLU A 805 25.51 -46.50 -30.49
N TYR A 806 24.34 -46.38 -29.84
CA TYR A 806 24.23 -46.55 -28.38
C TYR A 806 24.78 -47.91 -27.94
N GLN A 807 24.47 -48.96 -28.70
CA GLN A 807 24.98 -50.29 -28.43
C GLN A 807 26.50 -50.43 -28.70
N ASN A 808 27.03 -49.79 -29.75
CA ASN A 808 28.46 -49.77 -30.04
C ASN A 808 29.26 -48.99 -28.99
N ILE A 809 28.80 -47.81 -28.59
CA ILE A 809 29.42 -47.02 -27.53
C ILE A 809 29.40 -47.79 -26.20
N ARG A 810 28.26 -48.43 -25.86
CA ARG A 810 28.14 -49.31 -24.69
C ARG A 810 29.13 -50.49 -24.71
N LEU A 811 29.39 -51.06 -25.89
CA LEU A 811 30.34 -52.17 -26.06
C LEU A 811 31.80 -51.70 -26.00
N GLN A 812 32.11 -50.51 -26.55
CA GLN A 812 33.45 -49.92 -26.51
C GLN A 812 33.83 -49.41 -25.12
N THR A 813 32.91 -48.76 -24.40
CA THR A 813 33.16 -48.24 -23.04
C THR A 813 33.11 -49.32 -21.97
N ASN A 814 32.53 -50.49 -22.27
CA ASN A 814 32.39 -51.65 -21.39
C ASN A 814 31.78 -51.33 -20.00
N ASP A 815 30.94 -50.29 -19.92
CA ASP A 815 30.28 -49.86 -18.69
C ASP A 815 29.11 -50.80 -18.34
N LYS A 816 29.24 -51.49 -17.20
CA LYS A 816 28.29 -52.50 -16.73
C LYS A 816 26.95 -51.92 -16.25
N THR A 817 26.85 -50.60 -16.10
CA THR A 817 25.63 -49.91 -15.64
C THR A 817 24.72 -49.44 -16.77
N LEU A 818 25.18 -49.50 -18.02
CA LEU A 818 24.35 -49.21 -19.19
C LEU A 818 23.59 -50.46 -19.62
N LEU A 819 22.26 -50.41 -19.53
CA LEU A 819 21.40 -51.48 -20.02
C LEU A 819 21.44 -51.50 -21.56
N ARG A 820 21.21 -52.70 -22.13
CA ARG A 820 20.92 -52.82 -23.57
C ARG A 820 19.69 -51.96 -23.89
N PHE A 821 19.71 -51.33 -25.05
CA PHE A 821 18.65 -50.41 -25.49
C PHE A 821 17.24 -51.00 -25.33
N SER A 822 17.04 -52.24 -25.81
CA SER A 822 15.76 -52.97 -25.68
C SER A 822 15.34 -53.23 -24.22
N THR A 823 16.29 -53.56 -23.35
CA THR A 823 16.02 -53.86 -21.94
C THR A 823 15.72 -52.61 -21.13
N LEU A 824 16.38 -51.48 -21.44
CA LEU A 824 16.05 -50.18 -20.87
C LEU A 824 14.62 -49.79 -21.24
N CYS A 825 14.28 -49.98 -22.51
CA CYS A 825 12.97 -49.67 -23.05
C CYS A 825 11.87 -50.54 -22.42
N GLU A 826 12.04 -51.86 -22.37
CA GLU A 826 11.11 -52.77 -21.69
C GLU A 826 10.93 -52.45 -20.21
N ARG A 827 12.03 -52.22 -19.50
CA ARG A 827 12.03 -52.14 -18.04
C ARG A 827 11.45 -50.85 -17.49
N PHE A 828 11.60 -49.73 -18.18
CA PHE A 828 11.19 -48.41 -17.69
C PHE A 828 10.16 -47.71 -18.57
N PHE A 829 10.08 -48.11 -19.84
CA PHE A 829 9.19 -47.54 -20.83
C PHE A 829 8.22 -48.57 -21.40
N GLY A 830 8.21 -49.80 -20.86
CA GLY A 830 7.26 -50.85 -21.21
C GLY A 830 7.48 -51.50 -22.57
N GLY A 831 8.65 -51.32 -23.18
CA GLY A 831 9.04 -51.93 -24.46
C GLY A 831 8.71 -51.05 -25.66
N ASP A 832 8.35 -49.80 -25.40
CA ASP A 832 7.99 -48.80 -26.40
C ASP A 832 9.19 -47.90 -26.73
N ASP A 833 9.91 -48.27 -27.78
CA ASP A 833 11.13 -47.57 -28.22
C ASP A 833 10.85 -46.09 -28.55
N ALA A 834 9.63 -45.73 -28.95
CA ALA A 834 9.28 -44.35 -29.28
C ALA A 834 9.21 -43.46 -28.03
N ARG A 835 8.75 -43.99 -26.89
CA ARG A 835 8.70 -43.25 -25.61
C ARG A 835 10.07 -43.04 -24.99
N LEU A 836 10.95 -44.01 -25.19
CA LEU A 836 12.33 -43.91 -24.78
C LEU A 836 13.05 -42.80 -25.57
N VAL A 837 12.82 -42.75 -26.89
CA VAL A 837 13.34 -41.72 -27.79
C VAL A 837 12.78 -40.34 -27.42
N GLU A 838 11.47 -40.21 -27.18
CA GLU A 838 10.82 -38.97 -26.74
C GLU A 838 11.36 -38.48 -25.37
N ALA A 839 11.60 -39.38 -24.43
CA ALA A 839 12.14 -39.05 -23.11
C ALA A 839 13.63 -38.66 -23.16
N ALA A 840 14.40 -39.23 -24.10
CA ALA A 840 15.77 -38.83 -24.38
C ALA A 840 15.82 -37.49 -25.15
N GLU A 841 14.87 -37.21 -26.03
CA GLU A 841 14.77 -35.95 -26.77
C GLU A 841 14.32 -34.76 -25.89
N ASN A 842 13.39 -34.99 -24.94
CA ASN A 842 12.73 -33.94 -24.13
C ASN A 842 13.21 -33.86 -22.67
N TYR A 843 14.51 -34.05 -22.41
CA TYR A 843 15.04 -34.22 -21.05
C TYR A 843 15.10 -32.92 -20.19
N ASN A 844 15.04 -31.68 -20.72
CA ASN A 844 15.05 -30.44 -19.90
C ASN A 844 14.38 -29.16 -20.50
N HIS A 845 14.14 -28.16 -19.62
CA HIS A 845 13.94 -26.71 -19.89
C HIS A 845 14.87 -25.92 -18.95
N ARG A 846 16.18 -26.00 -19.18
CA ARG A 846 17.22 -25.34 -18.37
C ARG A 846 17.78 -24.15 -19.13
N ILE A 847 18.18 -23.12 -18.40
CA ILE A 847 18.83 -21.95 -18.99
C ILE A 847 20.24 -22.37 -19.43
N THR A 848 20.63 -22.02 -20.66
CA THR A 848 21.98 -22.31 -21.15
C THR A 848 22.91 -21.15 -20.86
N ARG A 849 22.46 -19.91 -21.09
CA ARG A 849 23.17 -18.66 -20.78
C ARG A 849 22.24 -17.46 -20.86
N VAL A 850 22.65 -16.37 -20.20
CA VAL A 850 22.03 -15.05 -20.28
C VAL A 850 23.06 -14.10 -20.88
N GLU A 851 22.76 -13.48 -22.01
CA GLU A 851 23.67 -12.57 -22.72
C GLU A 851 23.16 -11.13 -22.62
N LEU A 852 24.05 -10.18 -22.35
CA LEU A 852 23.70 -8.76 -22.41
C LEU A 852 23.65 -8.32 -23.87
N VAL A 853 22.51 -7.79 -24.31
CA VAL A 853 22.37 -7.23 -25.66
C VAL A 853 22.86 -5.79 -25.62
N ARG A 854 23.84 -5.44 -26.48
CA ARG A 854 24.42 -4.09 -26.52
C ARG A 854 23.49 -3.04 -27.13
N GLU A 855 22.50 -3.48 -27.88
CA GLU A 855 21.50 -2.63 -28.53
C GLU A 855 20.28 -2.45 -27.62
N THR A 856 19.73 -1.24 -27.61
CA THR A 856 18.48 -0.95 -26.90
C THR A 856 17.29 -1.15 -27.82
N MET A 857 16.14 -1.57 -27.27
CA MET A 857 14.94 -1.85 -28.08
C MET A 857 13.65 -1.49 -27.35
N ASP A 858 12.56 -1.35 -28.12
CA ASP A 858 11.23 -1.15 -27.56
C ASP A 858 10.72 -2.45 -26.91
N VAL A 859 10.27 -2.34 -25.67
CA VAL A 859 9.77 -3.46 -24.87
C VAL A 859 8.28 -3.33 -24.59
N TYR A 860 7.63 -4.48 -24.43
CA TYR A 860 6.20 -4.69 -24.43
C TYR A 860 5.81 -5.53 -23.22
N ASP A 861 4.56 -5.40 -22.79
CA ASP A 861 3.97 -6.24 -21.74
C ASP A 861 2.47 -6.44 -22.00
N LEU A 862 1.88 -7.43 -21.35
CA LEU A 862 0.45 -7.72 -21.39
C LEU A 862 -0.06 -8.10 -20.00
N GLU A 863 -1.37 -8.09 -19.80
CA GLU A 863 -1.94 -8.32 -18.48
C GLU A 863 -2.85 -9.54 -18.44
N VAL A 864 -2.70 -10.32 -17.38
CA VAL A 864 -3.57 -11.46 -17.06
C VAL A 864 -4.12 -11.29 -15.65
N SER A 865 -5.40 -10.93 -15.57
CA SER A 865 -6.09 -10.70 -14.29
C SER A 865 -6.24 -11.99 -13.47
N GLY A 866 -6.00 -11.90 -12.17
CA GLY A 866 -6.22 -12.98 -11.19
C GLY A 866 -4.99 -13.83 -10.88
N THR A 867 -4.22 -14.26 -11.89
CA THR A 867 -3.03 -15.13 -11.70
C THR A 867 -1.71 -14.42 -11.90
N HIS A 868 -1.69 -13.28 -12.59
CA HIS A 868 -0.51 -12.42 -12.78
C HIS A 868 0.72 -13.14 -13.37
N ASN A 869 0.47 -14.11 -14.26
CA ASN A 869 1.49 -14.79 -15.04
C ASN A 869 0.89 -15.33 -16.35
N PHE A 870 1.73 -15.52 -17.36
CA PHE A 870 1.32 -16.08 -18.65
C PHE A 870 2.42 -16.94 -19.26
N ALA A 871 2.06 -17.78 -20.22
CA ALA A 871 3.00 -18.64 -20.93
C ALA A 871 3.46 -18.02 -22.26
N LEU A 872 4.77 -18.04 -22.48
CA LEU A 872 5.38 -17.73 -23.76
C LEU A 872 5.31 -18.93 -24.72
N ALA A 873 5.40 -18.66 -26.02
CA ALA A 873 5.47 -19.70 -27.06
C ALA A 873 6.70 -20.61 -26.90
N SER A 874 7.78 -20.09 -26.33
CA SER A 874 8.99 -20.84 -25.95
C SER A 874 8.76 -21.84 -24.80
N GLY A 875 7.53 -21.93 -24.30
CA GLY A 875 7.08 -23.01 -23.42
C GLY A 875 7.38 -22.79 -21.94
N VAL A 876 7.55 -21.54 -21.50
CA VAL A 876 7.82 -21.19 -20.09
C VAL A 876 6.82 -20.16 -19.56
N PHE A 877 6.53 -20.20 -18.26
CA PHE A 877 5.70 -19.21 -17.58
C PHE A 877 6.54 -18.04 -17.02
N VAL A 878 6.01 -16.83 -17.18
CA VAL A 878 6.68 -15.58 -16.82
C VAL A 878 5.74 -14.66 -16.03
N HIS A 879 6.32 -13.77 -15.22
CA HIS A 879 5.58 -12.87 -14.34
C HIS A 879 4.96 -11.68 -15.10
N ASN A 880 4.01 -11.02 -14.46
CA ASN A 880 3.32 -9.82 -14.92
C ASN A 880 3.65 -8.62 -14.00
N SER A 881 3.75 -7.39 -14.51
CA SER A 881 4.22 -6.17 -13.80
C SER A 881 3.41 -5.79 -12.51
N ALA A 882 4.06 -5.32 -11.44
CA ALA A 882 3.48 -4.86 -10.16
C ALA A 882 2.70 -3.52 -10.18
N LYS A 883 2.42 -2.90 -11.34
CA LYS A 883 1.37 -1.85 -11.48
C LYS A 883 -0.07 -2.36 -11.17
N GLN A 884 -0.21 -3.57 -10.61
CA GLN A 884 -1.39 -4.44 -10.68
C GLN A 884 -2.07 -4.72 -9.34
N GLY A 885 -1.55 -4.20 -8.23
CA GLY A 885 -2.22 -4.27 -6.93
C GLY A 885 -3.35 -3.25 -6.76
N ARG A 886 -3.55 -2.30 -7.70
CA ARG A 886 -4.52 -1.19 -7.57
C ARG A 886 -5.90 -1.52 -8.13
N ASP A 887 -6.94 -0.92 -7.58
CA ASP A 887 -8.23 -0.82 -8.27
C ASP A 887 -8.16 0.27 -9.35
N ARG A 888 -8.21 -0.15 -10.62
CA ARG A 888 -8.07 0.74 -11.76
C ARG A 888 -9.28 1.63 -12.00
N MET A 889 -10.39 1.38 -11.32
CA MET A 889 -11.56 2.24 -11.39
C MET A 889 -11.21 3.61 -10.80
N PHE A 890 -10.60 3.67 -9.62
CA PHE A 890 -10.39 4.93 -8.91
C PHE A 890 -8.95 5.19 -8.43
N GLN A 891 -8.04 4.22 -8.42
CA GLN A 891 -6.66 4.43 -7.96
C GLN A 891 -5.71 4.59 -9.13
N ALA A 892 -4.92 5.65 -9.18
CA ALA A 892 -3.82 5.92 -10.11
C ALA A 892 -2.45 5.70 -9.42
N ILE A 893 -1.40 5.41 -10.20
CA ILE A 893 -0.02 5.26 -9.70
C ILE A 893 0.93 6.13 -10.50
N LEU A 894 1.71 6.95 -9.80
CA LEU A 894 2.83 7.71 -10.34
C LEU A 894 4.16 7.21 -9.73
N PRO A 895 4.98 6.47 -10.49
CA PRO A 895 6.30 6.07 -10.04
C PRO A 895 7.29 7.25 -10.11
N LEU A 896 8.15 7.34 -9.10
CA LEU A 896 9.25 8.29 -9.00
C LEU A 896 10.58 7.59 -9.21
N ARG A 897 11.45 8.15 -10.04
CA ARG A 897 12.78 7.61 -10.30
C ARG A 897 13.83 8.29 -9.42
N GLY A 898 14.33 7.56 -8.43
CA GLY A 898 15.36 8.05 -7.51
C GLY A 898 14.84 9.14 -6.56
N LYS A 899 15.77 9.81 -5.90
CA LYS A 899 15.47 10.88 -4.92
C LYS A 899 15.01 12.14 -5.63
N ILE A 900 13.91 12.72 -5.14
CA ILE A 900 13.38 13.99 -5.66
C ILE A 900 14.34 15.14 -5.32
N LEU A 901 14.36 16.18 -6.17
CA LEU A 901 15.10 17.41 -5.90
C LEU A 901 14.59 18.05 -4.60
N ASN A 902 15.50 18.34 -3.67
CA ASN A 902 15.16 19.14 -2.50
C ASN A 902 14.77 20.57 -2.94
N VAL A 903 13.47 20.86 -2.87
CA VAL A 903 12.91 22.14 -3.33
C VAL A 903 13.15 23.29 -2.38
N GLU A 904 13.49 23.01 -1.12
CA GLU A 904 13.88 24.03 -0.13
C GLU A 904 15.12 24.80 -0.57
N ARG A 905 16.01 24.12 -1.32
CA ARG A 905 17.31 24.66 -1.76
C ARG A 905 17.33 25.02 -3.23
N ALA A 906 16.20 24.90 -3.93
CA ALA A 906 16.14 25.02 -5.37
C ALA A 906 15.14 26.09 -5.82
N ARG A 907 15.60 26.95 -6.73
CA ARG A 907 14.75 27.93 -7.42
C ARG A 907 13.62 27.26 -8.20
N ILE A 908 12.53 27.99 -8.37
CA ILE A 908 11.31 27.53 -9.05
C ILE A 908 11.57 27.10 -10.51
N ASP A 909 12.50 27.75 -11.23
CA ASP A 909 12.88 27.42 -12.60
C ASP A 909 13.58 26.05 -12.68
N LYS A 910 14.55 25.80 -11.79
CA LYS A 910 15.25 24.52 -11.66
C LYS A 910 14.31 23.40 -11.21
N MET A 911 13.33 23.74 -10.35
CA MET A 911 12.28 22.83 -9.94
C MET A 911 11.37 22.45 -11.11
N LEU A 912 10.90 23.40 -11.91
CA LEU A 912 10.05 23.16 -13.09
C LEU A 912 10.79 22.44 -14.23
N ALA A 913 12.12 22.60 -14.31
CA ALA A 913 12.96 21.84 -15.22
C ALA A 913 13.15 20.37 -14.79
N ASN A 914 12.85 20.03 -13.53
CA ASN A 914 12.96 18.66 -13.04
C ASN A 914 11.81 17.79 -13.61
N ASN A 915 12.18 16.72 -14.32
CA ASN A 915 11.21 15.83 -14.96
C ASN A 915 10.26 15.12 -13.99
N GLU A 916 10.71 14.82 -12.76
CA GLU A 916 9.90 14.13 -11.76
C GLU A 916 8.82 15.06 -11.20
N ILE A 917 9.21 16.28 -10.81
CA ILE A 917 8.28 17.30 -10.31
C ILE A 917 7.31 17.73 -11.43
N LYS A 918 7.82 17.96 -12.64
CA LYS A 918 6.98 18.26 -13.80
C LYS A 918 5.94 17.18 -14.06
N SER A 919 6.34 15.90 -13.99
CA SER A 919 5.40 14.79 -14.15
C SER A 919 4.37 14.71 -13.03
N LEU A 920 4.76 15.02 -11.79
CA LEU A 920 3.85 15.07 -10.64
C LEU A 920 2.81 16.18 -10.81
N VAL A 921 3.23 17.39 -11.19
CA VAL A 921 2.32 18.53 -11.43
C VAL A 921 1.32 18.20 -12.55
N ILE A 922 1.81 17.66 -13.68
CA ILE A 922 0.93 17.24 -14.78
C ILE A 922 -0.03 16.11 -14.34
N ALA A 923 0.43 15.18 -13.51
CA ALA A 923 -0.42 14.11 -12.99
C ALA A 923 -1.56 14.68 -12.13
N LEU A 924 -1.24 15.53 -11.14
CA LEU A 924 -2.22 16.20 -10.28
C LEU A 924 -3.27 17.00 -11.07
N GLY A 925 -2.92 17.45 -12.27
CA GLY A 925 -3.78 18.23 -13.16
C GLY A 925 -3.91 19.70 -12.76
N THR A 926 -3.11 20.13 -11.80
CA THR A 926 -3.11 21.48 -11.25
C THR A 926 -1.90 22.27 -11.72
N ASN A 927 -1.98 23.58 -11.54
CA ASN A 927 -0.80 24.44 -11.58
C ASN A 927 -0.02 24.35 -10.25
N ILE A 928 1.14 24.99 -10.17
CA ILE A 928 2.00 24.97 -8.98
C ILE A 928 2.14 26.37 -8.37
N GLY A 929 2.33 26.45 -7.05
CA GLY A 929 2.54 27.71 -6.34
C GLY A 929 1.31 28.61 -6.40
N GLU A 930 1.50 29.90 -6.70
CA GLU A 930 0.42 30.89 -6.64
C GLU A 930 -0.72 30.71 -7.65
N MET A 931 -0.50 29.96 -8.74
CA MET A 931 -1.56 29.65 -9.70
C MET A 931 -2.26 28.32 -9.40
N PHE A 932 -1.86 27.62 -8.33
CA PHE A 932 -2.52 26.41 -7.88
C PHE A 932 -3.99 26.72 -7.58
N ASN A 933 -4.88 25.98 -8.22
CA ASN A 933 -6.30 25.97 -7.91
C ASN A 933 -6.68 24.55 -7.48
N LEU A 934 -7.37 24.45 -6.34
CA LEU A 934 -7.81 23.18 -5.81
C LEU A 934 -8.92 22.56 -6.68
N ASP A 935 -9.75 23.38 -7.34
CA ASP A 935 -10.84 22.89 -8.19
C ASP A 935 -10.35 22.13 -9.43
N ASP A 936 -9.11 22.38 -9.85
CA ASP A 936 -8.48 21.69 -10.98
C ASP A 936 -7.86 20.33 -10.58
N LEU A 937 -7.92 19.97 -9.29
CA LEU A 937 -7.28 18.77 -8.76
C LEU A 937 -7.97 17.50 -9.24
N ARG A 938 -7.20 16.59 -9.85
CA ARG A 938 -7.73 15.36 -10.45
C ARG A 938 -7.97 14.23 -9.46
N TYR A 939 -7.34 14.27 -8.29
CA TYR A 939 -7.41 13.22 -7.28
C TYR A 939 -7.54 13.87 -5.90
N HIS A 940 -8.67 13.68 -5.22
CA HIS A 940 -8.88 14.23 -3.87
C HIS A 940 -8.10 13.47 -2.78
N ARG A 941 -7.53 12.31 -3.10
CA ARG A 941 -6.65 11.58 -2.18
C ARG A 941 -5.30 11.33 -2.84
N ILE A 942 -4.26 11.94 -2.31
CA ILE A 942 -2.89 11.76 -2.78
C ILE A 942 -2.12 11.05 -1.70
N ILE A 943 -1.60 9.89 -2.04
CA ILE A 943 -1.09 8.90 -1.09
C ILE A 943 0.39 8.70 -1.38
N ILE A 944 1.23 9.11 -0.43
CA ILE A 944 2.67 8.85 -0.47
C ILE A 944 2.89 7.41 0.02
N MET A 945 3.39 6.54 -0.85
CA MET A 945 3.66 5.14 -0.56
C MET A 945 5.14 4.84 -0.86
N THR A 946 5.97 4.99 0.17
CA THR A 946 7.42 4.76 0.14
C THR A 946 7.80 3.50 0.91
N ASP A 947 9.00 2.97 0.66
CA ASP A 947 9.53 1.84 1.40
C ASP A 947 9.73 2.17 2.89
N ALA A 948 9.74 1.12 3.73
CA ALA A 948 9.89 1.22 5.19
C ALA A 948 11.37 1.22 5.61
N ASP A 949 12.22 1.87 4.82
CA ASP A 949 13.66 1.99 5.02
C ASP A 949 14.11 3.46 5.12
N VAL A 950 15.42 3.67 5.22
CA VAL A 950 16.02 5.00 5.34
C VAL A 950 15.85 5.85 4.08
N ASP A 951 15.82 5.24 2.89
CA ASP A 951 15.69 5.93 1.61
C ASP A 951 14.24 6.34 1.35
N GLY A 952 13.27 5.48 1.66
CA GLY A 952 11.85 5.77 1.63
C GLY A 952 11.47 6.87 2.63
N ALA A 953 12.04 6.85 3.85
CA ALA A 953 11.87 7.95 4.80
C ALA A 953 12.40 9.29 4.26
N HIS A 954 13.53 9.26 3.55
CA HIS A 954 14.10 10.45 2.92
C HIS A 954 13.23 10.98 1.77
N ILE A 955 12.75 10.11 0.89
CA ILE A 955 11.84 10.50 -0.22
C ILE A 955 10.53 11.06 0.32
N ARG A 956 9.99 10.45 1.38
CA ARG A 956 8.81 10.96 2.07
C ARG A 956 9.02 12.38 2.58
N THR A 957 10.15 12.66 3.23
CA THR A 957 10.48 14.02 3.70
C THR A 957 10.60 15.01 2.55
N LEU A 958 11.22 14.64 1.43
CA LEU A 958 11.33 15.47 0.23
C LEU A 958 9.96 15.80 -0.38
N LEU A 959 9.08 14.80 -0.46
CA LEU A 959 7.70 14.99 -0.93
C LEU A 959 6.89 15.88 0.00
N LEU A 960 6.98 15.66 1.32
CA LEU A 960 6.30 16.52 2.30
C LEU A 960 6.77 17.96 2.20
N THR A 961 8.08 18.19 1.99
CA THR A 961 8.64 19.54 1.77
C THR A 961 8.04 20.17 0.51
N LEU A 962 7.94 19.43 -0.60
CA LEU A 962 7.32 19.90 -1.84
C LEU A 962 5.85 20.28 -1.64
N PHE A 963 5.06 19.42 -1.00
CA PHE A 963 3.65 19.69 -0.76
C PHE A 963 3.44 20.86 0.22
N PHE A 964 4.26 20.96 1.26
CA PHE A 964 4.21 22.07 2.21
C PHE A 964 4.52 23.41 1.54
N ARG A 965 5.57 23.48 0.73
CA ARG A 965 6.01 24.71 0.08
C ARG A 965 5.14 25.17 -1.07
N TYR A 966 4.67 24.25 -1.91
CA TYR A 966 4.02 24.61 -3.19
C TYR A 966 2.55 24.22 -3.29
N PHE A 967 2.04 23.45 -2.32
CA PHE A 967 0.66 22.96 -2.28
C PHE A 967 0.04 23.02 -0.87
N PRO A 968 0.23 24.10 -0.08
CA PRO A 968 -0.22 24.15 1.32
C PRO A 968 -1.74 23.94 1.46
N THR A 969 -2.53 24.46 0.51
CA THR A 969 -3.99 24.31 0.49
C THR A 969 -4.43 22.84 0.40
N MET A 970 -3.64 21.97 -0.22
CA MET A 970 -3.96 20.53 -0.29
C MET A 970 -3.80 19.84 1.07
N ILE A 971 -2.87 20.32 1.89
CA ILE A 971 -2.66 19.81 3.25
C ILE A 971 -3.76 20.33 4.17
N THR A 972 -4.09 21.62 4.11
CA THR A 972 -5.13 22.22 4.98
C THR A 972 -6.52 21.67 4.69
N GLN A 973 -6.83 21.33 3.43
CA GLN A 973 -8.08 20.68 3.05
C GLN A 973 -8.05 19.16 3.20
N GLY A 974 -6.91 18.59 3.65
CA GLY A 974 -6.81 17.19 4.04
C GLY A 974 -6.72 16.20 2.87
N HIS A 975 -6.18 16.59 1.73
CA HIS A 975 -6.06 15.73 0.53
C HIS A 975 -4.77 14.87 0.51
N LEU A 976 -3.83 15.08 1.42
CA LEU A 976 -2.54 14.40 1.46
C LEU A 976 -2.49 13.30 2.55
N TYR A 977 -2.07 12.10 2.16
CA TYR A 977 -2.02 10.90 2.99
C TYR A 977 -0.69 10.18 2.86
N ILE A 978 -0.34 9.40 3.87
CA ILE A 978 0.85 8.52 3.91
C ILE A 978 0.37 7.10 4.16
N ALA A 979 0.71 6.17 3.27
CA ALA A 979 0.38 4.76 3.42
C ALA A 979 1.16 4.12 4.59
N GLN A 980 0.54 3.16 5.29
CA GLN A 980 1.19 2.41 6.38
C GLN A 980 1.24 0.91 6.04
N PRO A 981 2.27 0.44 5.32
CA PRO A 981 2.44 -1.00 5.06
C PRO A 981 2.81 -1.76 6.34
N PRO A 982 2.52 -3.07 6.43
CA PRO A 982 2.86 -3.89 7.59
C PRO A 982 4.38 -4.08 7.70
N LEU A 983 4.89 -4.08 8.93
CA LEU A 983 6.32 -4.29 9.21
C LEU A 983 6.69 -5.78 9.25
N TYR A 984 5.76 -6.63 9.69
CA TYR A 984 6.01 -8.05 9.91
C TYR A 984 4.91 -8.94 9.35
N ARG A 985 5.29 -10.14 8.88
CA ARG A 985 4.41 -11.28 8.67
C ARG A 985 4.81 -12.41 9.63
N VAL A 986 3.85 -12.89 10.40
CA VAL A 986 4.01 -13.98 11.37
C VAL A 986 3.33 -15.23 10.84
N ASP A 987 4.12 -16.25 10.51
CA ASP A 987 3.67 -17.52 9.95
C ASP A 987 3.69 -18.63 11.02
N LYS A 988 2.59 -19.38 11.13
CA LYS A 988 2.50 -20.60 11.95
C LYS A 988 1.75 -21.71 11.20
N GLY A 989 2.52 -22.63 10.63
CA GLY A 989 1.98 -23.75 9.85
C GLY A 989 1.28 -23.26 8.57
N LYS A 990 -0.06 -23.29 8.55
CA LYS A 990 -0.89 -22.81 7.42
C LYS A 990 -1.55 -21.45 7.65
N GLN A 991 -1.41 -20.87 8.85
CA GLN A 991 -1.99 -19.57 9.21
C GLN A 991 -0.90 -18.50 9.21
N PHE A 992 -1.24 -17.29 8.76
CA PHE A 992 -0.36 -16.13 8.76
C PHE A 992 -1.11 -14.88 9.24
N HIS A 993 -0.39 -13.97 9.89
CA HIS A 993 -0.91 -12.69 10.38
C HIS A 993 0.07 -11.55 10.08
N TYR A 994 -0.43 -10.34 9.87
CA TYR A 994 0.39 -9.14 9.70
C TYR A 994 0.44 -8.33 11.00
N ALA A 995 1.58 -7.69 11.26
CA ALA A 995 1.75 -6.74 12.36
C ALA A 995 2.33 -5.42 11.83
N TYR A 996 1.80 -4.30 12.31
CA TYR A 996 2.17 -2.94 11.89
C TYR A 996 3.08 -2.23 12.90
N SER A 997 3.23 -2.79 14.10
CA SER A 997 4.12 -2.29 15.16
C SER A 997 4.82 -3.44 15.90
N ASP A 998 5.88 -3.11 16.63
CA ASP A 998 6.58 -4.06 17.49
C ASP A 998 5.68 -4.53 18.64
N GLU A 999 4.83 -3.64 19.20
CA GLU A 999 3.87 -4.01 20.23
C GLU A 999 2.80 -4.98 19.71
N GLU A 1000 2.32 -4.79 18.47
CA GLU A 1000 1.41 -5.73 17.82
C GLU A 1000 2.07 -7.09 17.53
N LEU A 1001 3.35 -7.09 17.12
CA LEU A 1001 4.12 -8.31 16.91
C LEU A 1001 4.21 -9.11 18.21
N ASP A 1002 4.56 -8.45 19.32
CA ASP A 1002 4.66 -9.10 20.63
C ASP A 1002 3.29 -9.60 21.12
N ALA A 1003 2.24 -8.81 20.96
CA ALA A 1003 0.88 -9.23 21.30
C ALA A 1003 0.41 -10.44 20.46
N LEU A 1004 0.68 -10.43 19.14
CA LEU A 1004 0.40 -11.55 18.24
C LEU A 1004 1.21 -12.78 18.64
N ARG A 1005 2.48 -12.61 18.97
CA ARG A 1005 3.35 -13.69 19.45
C ARG A 1005 2.79 -14.31 20.73
N ILE A 1006 2.44 -13.50 21.74
CA ILE A 1006 1.85 -13.98 23.00
C ILE A 1006 0.54 -14.73 22.74
N LYS A 1007 -0.33 -14.18 21.88
CA LYS A 1007 -1.62 -14.80 21.53
C LYS A 1007 -1.46 -16.13 20.79
N ILE A 1008 -0.51 -16.18 19.85
CA ILE A 1008 -0.19 -17.37 19.06
C ILE A 1008 0.51 -18.43 19.93
N GLU A 1009 1.33 -18.02 20.88
CA GLU A 1009 1.97 -18.90 21.87
C GLU A 1009 0.95 -19.46 22.87
N ALA A 1010 0.01 -18.64 23.35
CA ALA A 1010 -1.06 -19.06 24.27
C ALA A 1010 -2.08 -20.03 23.62
N ALA A 1011 -2.29 -19.94 22.31
CA ALA A 1011 -3.19 -20.83 21.55
C ALA A 1011 -2.55 -22.18 21.15
N SER A 1012 -1.26 -22.42 21.44
CA SER A 1012 -0.59 -23.70 21.17
C SER A 1012 -0.88 -24.73 22.26
N PRO A 1013 -1.31 -25.97 21.93
CA PRO A 1013 -1.34 -27.04 22.92
C PRO A 1013 0.08 -27.42 23.32
N LYS A 1014 0.33 -27.54 24.63
CA LYS A 1014 1.58 -28.07 25.20
C LYS A 1014 1.76 -29.52 24.70
N LYS A 1015 2.88 -29.79 24.02
CA LYS A 1015 3.30 -31.17 23.72
C LYS A 1015 4.52 -31.49 24.57
N GLU A 1016 4.36 -32.45 25.47
CA GLU A 1016 5.48 -33.05 26.18
C GLU A 1016 6.30 -33.90 25.20
N VAL A 1017 7.60 -33.61 25.12
CA VAL A 1017 8.54 -34.44 24.38
C VAL A 1017 9.40 -35.16 25.40
N VAL A 1018 9.28 -36.49 25.41
CA VAL A 1018 10.10 -37.37 26.23
C VAL A 1018 11.31 -37.76 25.39
N ALA A 1019 12.50 -37.34 25.82
CA ALA A 1019 13.76 -37.76 25.23
C ALA A 1019 14.58 -38.52 26.29
N THR A 1020 15.03 -39.72 25.95
CA THR A 1020 15.97 -40.52 26.74
C THR A 1020 17.38 -40.28 26.25
N SER A 1021 18.29 -39.90 27.16
CA SER A 1021 19.73 -39.88 26.88
C SER A 1021 20.33 -41.30 26.88
N GLU A 1022 21.51 -41.48 26.30
CA GLU A 1022 22.21 -42.78 26.17
C GLU A 1022 22.57 -43.44 27.53
N GLU A 1023 22.33 -42.77 28.65
CA GLU A 1023 22.58 -43.26 30.02
C GLU A 1023 21.29 -43.62 30.79
N GLY A 1024 20.11 -43.53 30.15
CA GLY A 1024 18.87 -44.06 30.70
C GLY A 1024 18.09 -43.12 31.64
N GLU A 1025 18.45 -41.85 31.76
CA GLU A 1025 17.63 -40.86 32.45
C GLU A 1025 16.56 -40.25 31.52
N THR A 1026 15.33 -40.17 32.04
CA THR A 1026 14.17 -39.62 31.34
C THR A 1026 14.11 -38.13 31.60
N ILE A 1027 14.47 -37.30 30.61
CA ILE A 1027 14.38 -35.84 30.74
C ILE A 1027 13.16 -35.36 29.96
N THR A 1028 12.17 -34.84 30.68
CA THR A 1028 11.04 -34.12 30.10
C THR A 1028 11.50 -32.72 29.70
N THR A 1029 11.48 -32.40 28.41
CA THR A 1029 11.72 -31.02 27.93
C THR A 1029 10.50 -30.50 27.17
N GLU A 1030 10.14 -29.26 27.48
CA GLU A 1030 9.03 -28.55 26.85
C GLU A 1030 9.47 -28.00 25.47
N ALA A 1031 8.98 -28.58 24.38
CA ALA A 1031 9.24 -28.04 23.04
C ALA A 1031 8.01 -27.26 22.53
N ARG A 1032 8.16 -25.93 22.39
CA ARG A 1032 7.16 -25.06 21.75
C ARG A 1032 7.33 -25.11 20.22
N GLY A 1033 6.22 -25.13 19.47
CA GLY A 1033 6.26 -25.10 18.00
C GLY A 1033 6.89 -23.81 17.47
N SER A 1034 7.75 -23.90 16.46
CA SER A 1034 8.45 -22.74 15.90
C SER A 1034 7.49 -21.81 15.13
N ILE A 1035 7.57 -20.53 15.44
CA ILE A 1035 6.92 -19.43 14.72
C ILE A 1035 7.96 -18.85 13.76
N ASN A 1036 7.59 -18.62 12.50
CA ASN A 1036 8.46 -17.95 11.53
C ASN A 1036 8.02 -16.48 11.39
N ILE A 1037 8.95 -15.53 11.52
CA ILE A 1037 8.66 -14.10 11.44
C ILE A 1037 9.46 -13.54 10.26
N GLN A 1038 8.77 -13.01 9.26
CA GLN A 1038 9.35 -12.30 8.14
C GLN A 1038 9.17 -10.79 8.37
N ARG A 1039 10.26 -10.02 8.37
CA ARG A 1039 10.22 -8.55 8.39
C ARG A 1039 10.28 -8.03 6.96
N TYR A 1040 9.37 -7.14 6.58
CA TYR A 1040 9.40 -6.47 5.27
C TYR A 1040 10.33 -5.26 5.33
N LYS A 1041 11.25 -5.15 4.37
CA LYS A 1041 12.14 -3.98 4.24
C LYS A 1041 11.71 -3.01 3.13
N GLY A 1042 11.18 -3.55 2.04
CA GLY A 1042 10.65 -2.76 0.92
C GLY A 1042 9.33 -3.29 0.41
N LEU A 1043 8.53 -2.43 -0.24
CA LEU A 1043 7.23 -2.77 -0.81
C LEU A 1043 7.34 -3.84 -1.90
N GLY A 1044 8.50 -3.93 -2.58
CA GLY A 1044 8.80 -4.95 -3.59
C GLY A 1044 8.97 -6.39 -3.06
N GLU A 1045 9.05 -6.57 -1.74
CA GLU A 1045 9.07 -7.89 -1.09
C GLU A 1045 7.66 -8.49 -0.91
N MET A 1046 6.62 -7.66 -1.08
CA MET A 1046 5.22 -8.06 -1.00
C MET A 1046 4.68 -8.44 -2.37
N ASN A 1047 3.93 -9.53 -2.44
CA ASN A 1047 3.19 -9.86 -3.65
C ASN A 1047 2.05 -8.84 -3.85
N PRO A 1048 1.59 -8.56 -5.09
CA PRO A 1048 0.54 -7.57 -5.35
C PRO A 1048 -0.76 -7.78 -4.56
N SER A 1049 -1.16 -9.03 -4.31
CA SER A 1049 -2.33 -9.34 -3.48
C SER A 1049 -2.12 -8.96 -2.02
N GLN A 1050 -0.91 -9.16 -1.49
CA GLN A 1050 -0.57 -8.74 -0.13
C GLN A 1050 -0.55 -7.22 -0.03
N LEU A 1051 0.05 -6.54 -1.00
CA LEU A 1051 0.07 -5.08 -1.06
C LEU A 1051 -1.34 -4.49 -1.15
N TRP A 1052 -2.24 -5.11 -1.92
CA TRP A 1052 -3.66 -4.75 -1.94
C TRP A 1052 -4.30 -4.93 -0.56
N GLU A 1053 -4.31 -6.16 -0.05
CA GLU A 1053 -5.00 -6.54 1.19
C GLU A 1053 -4.51 -5.77 2.43
N THR A 1054 -3.26 -5.30 2.45
CA THR A 1054 -2.69 -4.63 3.62
C THR A 1054 -2.62 -3.12 3.49
N THR A 1055 -2.38 -2.59 2.29
CA THR A 1055 -1.91 -1.21 2.12
C THR A 1055 -2.74 -0.39 1.12
N MET A 1056 -3.40 -1.02 0.15
CA MET A 1056 -4.13 -0.30 -0.91
C MET A 1056 -5.64 -0.43 -0.86
N ASP A 1057 -6.18 -1.53 -0.32
CA ASP A 1057 -7.62 -1.79 -0.21
C ASP A 1057 -8.28 -0.80 0.77
N PRO A 1058 -9.26 0.02 0.33
CA PRO A 1058 -9.95 0.97 1.21
C PRO A 1058 -10.63 0.35 2.43
N GLU A 1059 -11.00 -0.92 2.42
CA GLU A 1059 -11.67 -1.59 3.53
C GLU A 1059 -10.70 -2.00 4.66
N THR A 1060 -9.43 -2.28 4.33
CA THR A 1060 -8.47 -2.86 5.27
C THR A 1060 -7.23 -2.00 5.52
N ARG A 1061 -6.91 -1.06 4.62
CA ARG A 1061 -5.69 -0.25 4.71
C ARG A 1061 -5.69 0.68 5.91
N LEU A 1062 -4.48 1.00 6.36
CA LEU A 1062 -4.21 2.07 7.33
C LEU A 1062 -3.44 3.20 6.64
N MET A 1063 -3.89 4.44 6.87
CA MET A 1063 -3.25 5.64 6.34
C MET A 1063 -3.15 6.71 7.41
N LYS A 1064 -2.10 7.52 7.35
CA LYS A 1064 -1.99 8.77 8.11
C LYS A 1064 -2.37 9.94 7.21
N GLN A 1065 -3.38 10.70 7.59
CA GLN A 1065 -3.68 11.98 6.96
C GLN A 1065 -2.68 13.02 7.46
N VAL A 1066 -2.11 13.80 6.55
CA VAL A 1066 -1.18 14.89 6.89
C VAL A 1066 -2.01 16.13 7.21
N THR A 1067 -1.84 16.68 8.42
CA THR A 1067 -2.44 17.96 8.85
C THR A 1067 -1.35 19.00 9.05
N MET A 1068 -1.73 20.28 9.04
CA MET A 1068 -0.85 21.41 9.33
C MET A 1068 -1.47 22.21 10.47
N ASP A 1069 -1.12 21.83 11.69
CA ASP A 1069 -1.71 22.42 12.90
C ASP A 1069 -1.05 23.77 13.24
N ASP A 1070 0.26 23.90 12.99
CA ASP A 1070 1.05 25.11 13.20
C ASP A 1070 2.01 25.31 12.02
N ALA A 1071 1.65 26.22 11.11
CA ALA A 1071 2.41 26.47 9.89
C ALA A 1071 3.80 27.10 10.18
N GLU A 1072 3.93 27.89 11.24
CA GLU A 1072 5.18 28.56 11.60
C GLU A 1072 6.19 27.55 12.16
N LYS A 1073 5.75 26.70 13.10
CA LYS A 1073 6.60 25.60 13.61
C LYS A 1073 6.96 24.60 12.52
N ALA A 1074 6.01 24.26 11.65
CA ALA A 1074 6.28 23.39 10.52
C ALA A 1074 7.33 24.00 9.58
N ASN A 1075 7.20 25.30 9.29
CA ASN A 1075 8.17 26.06 8.51
C ASN A 1075 9.57 25.98 9.12
N GLU A 1076 9.71 26.29 10.41
CA GLU A 1076 11.00 26.25 11.11
C GLU A 1076 11.63 24.85 11.05
N ILE A 1077 10.83 23.79 11.23
CA ILE A 1077 11.31 22.41 11.15
C ILE A 1077 11.80 22.07 9.73
N PHE A 1078 11.05 22.45 8.68
CA PHE A 1078 11.48 22.25 7.30
C PHE A 1078 12.74 23.04 6.98
N ASP A 1079 12.87 24.28 7.47
CA ASP A 1079 14.07 25.10 7.29
C ASP A 1079 15.30 24.46 7.95
N ILE A 1080 15.16 23.96 9.19
CA ILE A 1080 16.25 23.28 9.91
C ILE A 1080 16.65 21.98 9.19
N LEU A 1081 15.68 21.15 8.81
CA LEU A 1081 15.94 19.82 8.27
C LEU A 1081 16.34 19.82 6.79
N MET A 1082 15.77 20.71 6.00
CA MET A 1082 15.86 20.71 4.53
C MET A 1082 16.58 21.93 3.97
N GLY A 1083 16.78 23.00 4.75
CA GLY A 1083 17.47 24.23 4.35
C GLY A 1083 18.97 24.06 4.08
N THR A 1084 19.72 25.15 4.07
CA THR A 1084 21.17 25.13 3.78
C THR A 1084 22.03 24.84 5.01
N GLU A 1085 21.48 25.04 6.21
CA GLU A 1085 22.23 25.03 7.47
C GLU A 1085 22.57 23.64 7.99
N VAL A 1086 23.84 23.27 7.83
CA VAL A 1086 24.37 22.00 8.36
C VAL A 1086 24.46 22.01 9.90
N PRO A 1087 24.93 23.08 10.58
CA PRO A 1087 25.07 23.06 12.04
C PRO A 1087 23.75 22.96 12.79
N ALA A 1088 22.72 23.70 12.36
CA ALA A 1088 21.38 23.66 12.96
C ALA A 1088 20.77 22.26 12.84
N ARG A 1089 20.84 21.67 11.65
CA ARG A 1089 20.41 20.28 11.41
C ARG A 1089 21.18 19.28 12.26
N LYS A 1090 22.50 19.44 12.36
CA LYS A 1090 23.35 18.57 13.19
C LYS A 1090 22.95 18.65 14.66
N LYS A 1091 22.71 19.86 15.18
CA LYS A 1091 22.23 20.06 16.55
C LYS A 1091 20.86 19.40 16.75
N PHE A 1092 19.93 19.61 15.82
CA PHE A 1092 18.61 18.99 15.86
C PHE A 1092 18.70 17.45 15.92
N ILE A 1093 19.53 16.86 15.05
CA ILE A 1093 19.80 15.41 15.05
C ILE A 1093 20.40 14.98 16.39
N GLN A 1094 21.39 15.69 16.93
CA GLN A 1094 22.02 15.35 18.21
C GLN A 1094 21.06 15.43 19.40
N THR A 1095 20.18 16.43 19.42
CA THR A 1095 19.18 16.61 20.48
C THR A 1095 18.16 15.48 20.47
N HIS A 1096 17.68 15.08 19.29
CA HIS A 1096 16.60 14.08 19.14
C HIS A 1096 17.10 12.66 18.84
N ALA A 1097 18.43 12.44 18.75
CA ALA A 1097 19.01 11.14 18.40
C ALA A 1097 18.60 10.01 19.36
N LYS A 1098 18.36 10.33 20.64
CA LYS A 1098 17.96 9.36 21.66
C LYS A 1098 16.49 8.97 21.59
N ASP A 1099 15.67 9.76 20.91
CA ASP A 1099 14.23 9.52 20.76
C ASP A 1099 13.92 8.57 19.59
N VAL A 1100 14.94 8.25 18.77
CA VAL A 1100 14.82 7.35 17.62
C VAL A 1100 14.75 5.91 18.11
N LYS A 1101 13.54 5.33 18.07
CA LYS A 1101 13.28 3.94 18.49
C LYS A 1101 13.80 2.89 17.50
N ASN A 1102 13.85 3.21 16.21
CA ASN A 1102 14.21 2.28 15.13
C ASN A 1102 15.34 2.86 14.27
N LEU A 1103 16.59 2.56 14.63
CA LEU A 1103 17.76 2.81 13.78
C LEU A 1103 18.10 1.50 13.06
N ASP A 1104 18.04 1.51 11.73
CA ASP A 1104 18.62 0.43 10.92
C ASP A 1104 20.15 0.66 10.94
N VAL A 1105 20.86 -0.10 11.79
CA VAL A 1105 22.33 -0.08 11.91
C VAL A 1105 22.95 -1.10 10.98
#